data_AF-A0A6H2C6U7-F1
#
_entry.id   AF-A0A6H2C6U7-F1
#
_cell.length_a   1.000
_cell.length_b   1.000
_cell.length_c   1.000
_cell.angle_alpha   90.00
_cell.angle_beta   90.00
_cell.angle_gamma   90.00
#
_symmetry.space_group_name_H-M   'P 1'
#
loop_
_entity.id
_entity.type
_entity.pdbx_description
1 polymer ?
#
loop_
_entity_poly.entity_id
_entity_poly.type
_entity_poly.pdbx_seq_one_letter_code
_entity_poly.pdbx_strand_id
1 'polypeptide(L)'
;MINKPRKRRPKATKLNQPSQAAIKKNVKKLPKRSQRRSWLWSTLAMGLLLGSASVIIGVGWISVLFILNPAQISWVNDFLPKWAKISTGKRELPETLTAIELGLTQKQRLSGEILPLDGKSEESFLLPIFQKRKNCQSHCQELVELRIYKLSQDLESKFQSEKSYYLITKLPVTGLSRNFVESSSFAAISESDNQETKTNLPLNQVKAFADTNLFPGFWFYLQGEHKNNDDNITYGQVVYYNPPLKSLQQMLSWKTHNGQLPKWQQITGNDSKELIIDQTINVEPNLQVYQVKPSKLVVNSIYLEAIDFQKPAIDEFAFQQSLLLARNGLWTPAFTWLISLEKQRKQPFSAAARAQIDVIRLHSEFTKMQADKNWASPQQQVTADIIDGRWEKALQVFETSADYGQEIANLLQTDKGRIWNRSAVALRLNPNRRAVLAWVALIFKVQRGEERANAWLQAQPNINQETLNYIQDILTKLDDDKINAHKSRIIGTVNQISRINEQDWLPISLQTDLKITNNQVWYQVEVSAFHDGTSWLSYPFANFDQLKHQPRKFWRKILGISYDPSMQIIVWKPNGEQEVTTTTIKAVQVQDQGLRLLMSGSALSENKVTSLQPQPLALTVDALKWVEPSPVSVKELYQQKPQLVELILPTIWRKLQQSGDINAGNIPDFQKMREKMGDWPVQLADLTNDAQQEIVITISDPAIASLNQSDGNNSKPVEDKKRPRTLILSADSRVIYSDFAHASQQTLIAIAQLTDDQSLALLVENKQGYSLQRWSQTNQQFE
;
A
#
# COMPACT_ATOMS: atom_id res chain seq x y z
N MET A 1 60.50 -34.12 18.47
CA MET A 1 61.47 -33.51 17.53
C MET A 1 61.78 -32.11 18.03
N ILE A 2 62.76 -31.91 18.92
CA ILE A 2 64.22 -31.83 18.67
C ILE A 2 64.60 -30.55 17.90
N ASN A 3 65.09 -29.56 18.68
CA ASN A 3 66.34 -28.76 18.52
C ASN A 3 66.61 -28.07 17.18
N LYS A 4 67.16 -26.85 17.07
CA LYS A 4 67.96 -25.99 17.96
C LYS A 4 68.23 -24.68 17.18
N PRO A 5 68.42 -23.53 17.85
CA PRO A 5 69.12 -22.38 17.28
C PRO A 5 70.65 -22.54 17.46
N ARG A 6 71.46 -22.06 16.51
CA ARG A 6 72.93 -22.12 16.60
C ARG A 6 73.58 -20.74 16.63
N LYS A 7 74.40 -20.58 17.67
CA LYS A 7 75.23 -19.45 18.11
C LYS A 7 76.43 -19.14 17.19
N ARG A 8 76.82 -17.86 17.25
CA ARG A 8 78.17 -17.26 17.43
C ARG A 8 79.31 -17.65 16.48
N ARG A 9 80.07 -16.61 16.07
CA ARG A 9 81.52 -16.54 16.37
C ARG A 9 82.03 -15.09 16.50
N PRO A 10 82.88 -14.80 17.51
CA PRO A 10 83.63 -13.55 17.71
C PRO A 10 85.16 -13.73 17.57
N LYS A 11 85.91 -12.61 17.70
CA LYS A 11 87.33 -12.38 18.11
C LYS A 11 88.00 -11.38 17.15
N ALA A 12 88.93 -10.49 17.52
CA ALA A 12 89.78 -10.32 18.71
C ALA A 12 90.33 -8.86 18.68
N THR A 13 90.32 -8.09 19.78
CA THR A 13 91.37 -7.94 20.83
C THR A 13 92.41 -6.85 20.53
N LYS A 14 92.50 -5.86 21.44
CA LYS A 14 93.68 -5.39 22.20
C LYS A 14 93.47 -3.92 22.60
N LEU A 15 93.98 -3.36 23.70
CA LEU A 15 94.48 -3.79 25.01
C LEU A 15 95.07 -2.49 25.62
N ASN A 16 94.74 -2.18 26.89
CA ASN A 16 95.54 -1.41 27.87
C ASN A 16 95.88 0.07 27.57
N GLN A 17 96.07 0.98 28.54
CA GLN A 17 95.83 1.13 29.98
C GLN A 17 96.13 2.62 30.29
N PRO A 18 95.73 3.16 31.46
CA PRO A 18 96.04 4.52 31.90
C PRO A 18 97.27 4.56 32.82
N SER A 19 97.99 5.69 32.90
CA SER A 19 98.71 6.08 34.12
C SER A 19 99.08 7.56 34.16
N GLN A 20 98.77 8.12 35.34
CA GLN A 20 99.26 9.32 35.99
C GLN A 20 100.70 9.74 35.66
N ALA A 21 100.94 11.06 35.61
CA ALA A 21 102.03 11.70 36.36
C ALA A 21 101.83 13.22 36.40
N ALA A 22 101.55 13.73 37.59
CA ALA A 22 101.73 15.14 37.93
C ALA A 22 103.21 15.40 38.20
N ILE A 23 103.79 16.44 37.61
CA ILE A 23 105.01 17.10 38.13
C ILE A 23 104.80 18.61 38.16
N LYS A 24 105.13 19.15 39.33
CA LYS A 24 105.01 20.53 39.79
C LYS A 24 105.98 21.50 39.07
N LYS A 25 105.48 22.74 38.96
CA LYS A 25 106.14 24.05 39.18
C LYS A 25 107.52 24.29 38.57
N ASN A 26 107.60 25.33 37.74
CA ASN A 26 108.67 26.31 37.90
C ASN A 26 108.14 27.75 37.78
N VAL A 27 108.46 28.52 38.81
CA VAL A 27 108.18 29.94 38.97
C VAL A 27 109.34 30.71 38.33
N LYS A 28 109.04 31.70 37.48
CA LYS A 28 109.93 32.85 37.27
C LYS A 28 109.14 34.14 37.44
N LYS A 29 109.58 34.94 38.42
CA LYS A 29 109.10 36.29 38.71
C LYS A 29 109.72 37.31 37.72
N LEU A 30 108.85 38.21 37.27
CA LEU A 30 108.97 39.63 36.86
C LEU A 30 110.34 40.25 36.53
N PRO A 31 110.29 41.27 35.66
CA PRO A 31 110.50 42.64 36.16
C PRO A 31 109.33 43.60 35.88
N LYS A 32 109.26 44.63 36.74
CA LYS A 32 108.26 45.70 36.84
C LYS A 32 108.76 46.99 36.16
N ARG A 33 107.80 47.85 35.78
CA ARG A 33 107.81 49.27 35.32
C ARG A 33 107.59 49.43 33.81
N SER A 34 106.78 50.37 33.32
CA SER A 34 106.42 51.70 33.84
C SER A 34 104.97 52.11 33.55
N GLN A 35 104.44 52.96 34.43
CA GLN A 35 103.19 53.72 34.30
C GLN A 35 103.30 54.87 33.26
N ARG A 36 102.12 55.34 32.85
CA ARG A 36 101.78 56.63 32.19
C ARG A 36 101.86 56.69 30.66
N ARG A 37 100.75 56.28 30.02
CA ARG A 37 100.02 57.06 28.99
C ARG A 37 98.77 56.29 28.55
N SER A 38 97.72 56.30 29.37
CA SER A 38 96.39 55.81 28.96
C SER A 38 95.30 56.56 29.73
N TRP A 39 94.89 57.73 29.24
CA TRP A 39 93.75 58.42 29.84
C TRP A 39 92.91 59.29 28.90
N LEU A 40 93.09 59.19 27.57
CA LEU A 40 92.19 59.87 26.62
C LEU A 40 91.60 58.93 25.55
N TRP A 41 91.87 57.63 25.63
CA TRP A 41 91.30 56.62 24.72
C TRP A 41 90.38 55.63 25.45
N SER A 42 90.24 55.73 26.78
CA SER A 42 89.43 54.80 27.58
C SER A 42 87.98 55.25 27.82
N THR A 43 87.62 56.52 27.60
CA THR A 43 86.24 57.01 27.74
C THR A 43 85.39 56.72 26.50
N LEU A 44 86.00 56.68 25.31
CA LEU A 44 85.35 56.26 24.07
C LEU A 44 85.14 54.73 24.04
N ALA A 45 86.09 53.97 24.60
CA ALA A 45 85.97 52.52 24.75
C ALA A 45 84.97 52.10 25.85
N MET A 46 84.85 52.84 26.96
CA MET A 46 83.88 52.51 28.02
C MET A 46 82.44 52.90 27.65
N GLY A 47 82.23 53.96 26.86
CA GLY A 47 80.93 54.30 26.28
C GLY A 47 80.48 53.28 25.23
N LEU A 48 81.41 52.78 24.40
CA LEU A 48 81.14 51.68 23.47
C LEU A 48 80.93 50.34 24.18
N LEU A 49 81.63 50.06 25.29
CA LEU A 49 81.46 48.81 26.05
C LEU A 49 80.18 48.79 26.90
N LEU A 50 79.77 49.91 27.52
CA LEU A 50 78.50 50.00 28.25
C LEU A 50 77.29 50.11 27.31
N GLY A 51 77.45 50.76 26.14
CA GLY A 51 76.46 50.73 25.07
C GLY A 51 76.32 49.34 24.45
N SER A 52 77.42 48.61 24.27
CA SER A 52 77.36 47.24 23.73
C SER A 52 76.78 46.24 24.74
N ALA A 53 77.05 46.36 26.04
CA ALA A 53 76.48 45.46 27.04
C ALA A 53 74.96 45.61 27.19
N SER A 54 74.44 46.84 27.10
CA SER A 54 72.98 47.11 27.15
C SER A 54 72.28 46.68 25.86
N VAL A 55 72.93 46.84 24.70
CA VAL A 55 72.43 46.30 23.42
C VAL A 55 72.48 44.77 23.41
N ILE A 56 73.50 44.12 23.95
CA ILE A 56 73.60 42.65 23.99
C ILE A 56 72.56 42.05 24.95
N ILE A 57 72.27 42.68 26.09
CA ILE A 57 71.21 42.23 27.01
C ILE A 57 69.82 42.49 26.40
N GLY A 58 69.61 43.64 25.75
CA GLY A 58 68.36 43.94 25.06
C GLY A 58 68.08 43.03 23.85
N VAL A 59 69.07 42.84 22.98
CA VAL A 59 68.99 41.93 21.82
C VAL A 59 68.92 40.47 22.27
N GLY A 60 69.59 40.10 23.35
CA GLY A 60 69.50 38.78 23.97
C GLY A 60 68.09 38.50 24.51
N TRP A 61 67.49 39.45 25.23
CA TRP A 61 66.12 39.32 25.74
C TRP A 61 65.08 39.28 24.61
N ILE A 62 65.26 40.12 23.58
CA ILE A 62 64.44 40.08 22.35
C ILE A 62 64.61 38.75 21.62
N SER A 63 65.83 38.20 21.52
CA SER A 63 66.08 36.89 20.90
C SER A 63 65.43 35.75 21.68
N VAL A 64 65.45 35.83 23.01
CA VAL A 64 64.74 34.87 23.89
C VAL A 64 63.22 34.99 23.71
N LEU A 65 62.67 36.20 23.61
CA LEU A 65 61.25 36.40 23.28
C LEU A 65 60.90 35.91 21.86
N PHE A 66 61.81 36.05 20.88
CA PHE A 66 61.66 35.51 19.52
C PHE A 66 61.65 33.98 19.48
N ILE A 67 62.44 33.32 20.33
CA ILE A 67 62.50 31.86 20.41
C ILE A 67 61.31 31.30 21.21
N LEU A 68 60.91 31.97 22.29
CA LEU A 68 59.88 31.48 23.20
C LEU A 68 58.46 31.88 22.78
N ASN A 69 58.26 33.04 22.16
CA ASN A 69 56.94 33.49 21.70
C ASN A 69 57.03 34.58 20.60
N PRO A 70 57.39 34.24 19.34
CA PRO A 70 57.61 35.21 18.26
C PRO A 70 56.39 36.05 17.89
N ALA A 71 55.19 35.68 18.38
CA ALA A 71 53.93 36.39 18.15
C ALA A 71 53.75 37.65 19.02
N GLN A 72 54.50 37.85 20.11
CA GLN A 72 54.37 39.04 20.97
C GLN A 72 55.13 40.28 20.44
N ILE A 73 55.85 40.14 19.31
CA ILE A 73 56.74 41.16 18.74
C ILE A 73 56.25 41.61 17.35
N SER A 74 55.00 41.32 16.98
CA SER A 74 54.40 41.69 15.68
C SER A 74 54.37 43.20 15.44
N TRP A 75 54.28 44.03 16.48
CA TRP A 75 54.45 45.50 16.41
C TRP A 75 55.75 45.95 15.70
N VAL A 76 56.79 45.12 15.64
CA VAL A 76 58.03 45.46 14.92
C VAL A 76 57.82 45.40 13.40
N ASN A 77 56.85 44.64 12.88
CA ASN A 77 56.51 44.61 11.44
C ASN A 77 55.94 45.93 10.92
N ASP A 78 55.47 46.83 11.78
CA ASP A 78 55.01 48.17 11.40
C ASP A 78 56.17 49.14 11.12
N PHE A 79 57.35 48.85 11.67
CA PHE A 79 58.58 49.64 11.48
C PHE A 79 59.58 49.00 10.51
N LEU A 80 59.28 47.79 10.00
CA LEU A 80 60.13 47.06 9.07
C LEU A 80 59.69 47.26 7.60
N PRO A 81 60.65 47.49 6.67
CA PRO A 81 60.35 47.55 5.25
C PRO A 81 59.86 46.19 4.74
N LYS A 82 59.07 46.18 3.64
CA LYS A 82 58.35 44.99 3.13
C LYS A 82 59.21 43.72 2.99
N TRP A 83 60.49 43.86 2.68
CA TRP A 83 61.44 42.75 2.50
C TRP A 83 61.99 42.18 3.82
N ALA A 84 61.86 42.90 4.92
CA ALA A 84 62.35 42.53 6.25
C ALA A 84 61.22 42.10 7.20
N LYS A 85 59.95 42.20 6.76
CA LYS A 85 58.79 41.78 7.57
C LYS A 85 58.93 40.30 7.92
N ILE A 86 58.85 40.02 9.21
CA ILE A 86 58.98 38.68 9.75
C ILE A 86 57.73 37.91 9.37
N SER A 87 57.91 36.82 8.63
CA SER A 87 56.83 35.92 8.25
C SER A 87 56.31 35.18 9.50
N THR A 88 55.18 35.64 10.04
CA THR A 88 54.36 34.90 11.01
C THR A 88 53.73 33.70 10.28
N GLY A 89 54.50 32.64 10.05
CA GLY A 89 54.11 31.54 9.15
C GLY A 89 52.69 31.04 9.41
N LYS A 90 51.85 30.95 8.35
CA LYS A 90 50.49 30.37 8.27
C LYS A 90 49.65 30.31 9.57
N ARG A 91 49.77 31.26 10.49
CA ARG A 91 48.81 31.43 11.58
C ARG A 91 47.76 32.38 11.03
N GLU A 92 46.52 31.92 10.95
CA GLU A 92 45.38 32.78 10.65
C GLU A 92 45.40 33.90 11.69
N LEU A 93 45.54 35.15 11.22
CA LEU A 93 45.53 36.33 12.09
C LEU A 93 44.15 36.46 12.73
N PRO A 94 44.05 36.96 13.97
CA PRO A 94 42.75 37.20 14.58
C PRO A 94 42.04 38.32 13.82
N GLU A 95 40.78 38.11 13.48
CA GLU A 95 39.96 39.06 12.71
C GLU A 95 38.80 39.58 13.57
N THR A 96 38.39 40.85 13.37
CA THR A 96 37.17 41.37 13.99
C THR A 96 35.93 40.79 13.31
N LEU A 97 34.78 40.79 13.99
CA LEU A 97 33.52 40.30 13.40
C LEU A 97 33.20 41.00 12.07
N THR A 98 33.40 42.31 12.02
CA THR A 98 33.22 43.12 10.80
C THR A 98 34.14 42.66 9.66
N ALA A 99 35.41 42.35 9.96
CA ALA A 99 36.35 41.86 8.97
C ALA A 99 35.95 40.47 8.45
N ILE A 100 35.49 39.58 9.34
CA ILE A 100 34.98 38.25 9.00
C ILE A 100 33.77 38.37 8.06
N GLU A 101 32.79 39.21 8.41
CA GLU A 101 31.58 39.45 7.61
C GLU A 101 31.89 40.03 6.23
N LEU A 102 32.84 40.98 6.16
CA LEU A 102 33.30 41.57 4.91
C LEU A 102 33.98 40.51 4.03
N GLY A 103 34.83 39.66 4.61
CA GLY A 103 35.48 38.56 3.92
C GLY A 103 34.49 37.49 3.42
N LEU A 104 33.39 37.24 4.13
CA LEU A 104 32.29 36.38 3.67
C LEU A 104 31.54 37.01 2.49
N THR A 105 31.21 38.29 2.60
CA THR A 105 30.47 39.04 1.56
C THR A 105 31.24 39.10 0.24
N GLN A 106 32.56 39.31 0.29
CA GLN A 106 33.43 39.25 -0.90
C GLN A 106 33.39 37.89 -1.61
N LYS A 107 33.13 36.81 -0.86
CA LYS A 107 32.99 35.44 -1.36
C LYS A 107 31.54 35.06 -1.69
N GLN A 108 30.62 36.03 -1.73
CA GLN A 108 29.18 35.81 -1.92
C GLN A 108 28.55 34.87 -0.88
N ARG A 109 29.11 34.85 0.33
CA ARG A 109 28.60 34.12 1.48
C ARG A 109 28.03 35.10 2.51
N LEU A 110 27.10 34.62 3.32
CA LEU A 110 26.39 35.39 4.33
C LEU A 110 26.64 34.78 5.70
N SER A 111 26.87 35.63 6.70
CA SER A 111 26.97 35.20 8.09
C SER A 111 25.57 34.91 8.65
N GLY A 112 25.45 33.85 9.43
CA GLY A 112 24.25 33.53 10.22
C GLY A 112 24.25 34.16 11.61
N GLU A 113 23.26 33.78 12.42
CA GLU A 113 23.22 34.14 13.85
C GLU A 113 24.39 33.49 14.61
N ILE A 114 25.06 34.29 15.45
CA ILE A 114 26.15 33.83 16.32
C ILE A 114 25.56 32.97 17.43
N LEU A 115 26.04 31.72 17.52
CA LEU A 115 25.63 30.79 18.58
C LEU A 115 26.73 30.69 19.65
N PRO A 116 26.59 31.32 20.82
CA PRO A 116 27.61 31.26 21.87
C PRO A 116 27.73 29.82 22.40
N LEU A 117 28.97 29.36 22.60
CA LEU A 117 29.20 27.98 23.05
C LEU A 117 28.78 27.79 24.52
N ASP A 118 29.18 28.71 25.40
CA ASP A 118 28.87 28.64 26.85
C ASP A 118 27.55 29.34 27.24
N GLY A 119 26.73 29.70 26.24
CA GLY A 119 25.41 30.30 26.41
C GLY A 119 25.40 31.71 27.00
N LYS A 120 26.55 32.29 27.36
CA LYS A 120 26.62 33.57 28.08
C LYS A 120 27.77 34.47 27.64
N SER A 121 28.82 33.94 27.01
CA SER A 121 30.01 34.70 26.63
C SER A 121 30.18 34.74 25.12
N GLU A 122 30.57 35.91 24.62
CA GLU A 122 31.09 36.08 23.25
C GLU A 122 32.54 35.58 23.13
N GLU A 123 33.10 34.92 24.15
CA GLU A 123 34.47 34.40 24.13
C GLU A 123 34.68 33.26 23.15
N SER A 124 33.65 32.45 22.86
CA SER A 124 33.71 31.41 21.85
C SER A 124 32.32 31.13 21.30
N PHE A 125 32.21 31.04 19.97
CA PHE A 125 30.92 30.89 19.31
C PHE A 125 31.02 30.07 18.03
N LEU A 126 29.88 29.53 17.61
CA LEU A 126 29.67 28.95 16.29
C LEU A 126 29.05 30.00 15.36
N LEU A 127 29.62 30.12 14.16
CA LEU A 127 29.13 30.98 13.08
C LEU A 127 28.65 30.11 11.91
N PRO A 128 27.33 30.04 11.66
CA PRO A 128 26.80 29.45 10.45
C PRO A 128 27.11 30.32 9.24
N ILE A 129 27.43 29.71 8.10
CA ILE A 129 27.69 30.42 6.85
C ILE A 129 26.75 29.93 5.77
N PHE A 130 26.04 30.88 5.18
CA PHE A 130 25.04 30.64 4.15
C PHE A 130 25.52 31.12 2.77
N GLN A 131 24.93 30.54 1.72
CA GLN A 131 25.11 30.97 0.34
C GLN A 131 23.74 31.13 -0.33
N LYS A 132 23.61 32.10 -1.24
CA LYS A 132 22.39 32.26 -2.04
C LYS A 132 22.35 31.20 -3.15
N ARG A 133 21.26 30.46 -3.23
CA ARG A 133 20.99 29.48 -4.28
C ARG A 133 20.63 30.18 -5.59
N LYS A 134 21.04 29.60 -6.72
CA LYS A 134 20.59 30.03 -8.05
C LYS A 134 19.17 29.48 -8.30
N ASN A 135 18.31 30.28 -8.92
CA ASN A 135 16.95 29.88 -9.34
C ASN A 135 16.01 29.40 -8.21
N CYS A 136 15.98 30.11 -7.07
CA CYS A 136 15.06 29.85 -5.96
C CYS A 136 13.92 30.88 -5.89
N GLN A 137 12.72 30.46 -5.53
CA GLN A 137 11.54 31.34 -5.36
C GLN A 137 11.30 31.69 -3.88
N SER A 138 11.60 30.78 -2.94
CA SER A 138 11.51 30.99 -1.50
C SER A 138 12.65 30.25 -0.77
N HIS A 139 12.98 30.67 0.46
CA HIS A 139 14.08 30.12 1.28
C HIS A 139 15.40 29.92 0.51
N CYS A 140 15.85 31.00 -0.10
CA CYS A 140 16.95 31.06 -1.05
C CYS A 140 18.37 30.89 -0.48
N GLN A 141 18.50 30.67 0.82
CA GLN A 141 19.79 30.52 1.49
C GLN A 141 19.99 29.05 1.84
N GLU A 142 21.18 28.52 1.53
CA GLU A 142 21.61 27.20 1.97
C GLU A 142 22.83 27.33 2.88
N LEU A 143 22.85 26.53 3.94
CA LEU A 143 23.97 26.40 4.85
C LEU A 143 25.08 25.61 4.16
N VAL A 144 26.25 26.24 4.03
CA VAL A 144 27.40 25.65 3.31
C VAL A 144 28.58 25.33 4.22
N GLU A 145 28.67 25.97 5.38
CA GLU A 145 29.81 25.82 6.28
C GLU A 145 29.45 26.24 7.72
N LEU A 146 30.05 25.58 8.70
CA LEU A 146 30.03 25.99 10.11
C LEU A 146 31.44 26.34 10.53
N ARG A 147 31.62 27.42 11.29
CA ARG A 147 32.93 27.82 11.84
C ARG A 147 32.85 27.99 13.34
N ILE A 148 33.89 27.60 14.05
CA ILE A 148 34.07 27.93 15.47
C ILE A 148 35.11 29.03 15.58
N TYR A 149 34.77 30.08 16.31
CA TYR A 149 35.67 31.18 16.63
C TYR A 149 35.92 31.25 18.13
N LYS A 150 37.09 31.75 18.52
CA LYS A 150 37.46 32.02 19.91
C LYS A 150 38.15 33.37 20.02
N LEU A 151 37.81 34.13 21.04
CA LEU A 151 38.37 35.45 21.34
C LEU A 151 39.89 35.36 21.48
N SER A 152 40.59 36.26 20.80
CA SER A 152 42.02 36.44 20.90
C SER A 152 42.38 36.93 22.30
N GLN A 153 43.41 36.33 22.88
CA GLN A 153 44.01 36.78 24.14
C GLN A 153 45.33 37.53 23.92
N ASP A 154 45.65 37.83 22.66
CA ASP A 154 46.90 38.49 22.30
C ASP A 154 46.96 39.90 22.89
N LEU A 155 48.17 40.32 23.28
CA LEU A 155 48.39 41.61 23.91
C LEU A 155 47.96 42.76 22.99
N GLU A 156 48.21 42.66 21.68
CA GLU A 156 47.77 43.65 20.67
C GLU A 156 46.25 43.77 20.58
N SER A 157 45.52 42.65 20.70
CA SER A 157 44.05 42.65 20.70
C SER A 157 43.44 43.21 21.99
N LYS A 158 44.18 43.23 23.11
CA LYS A 158 43.72 43.86 24.37
C LYS A 158 43.75 45.39 24.36
N PHE A 159 44.53 45.98 23.45
CA PHE A 159 44.65 47.44 23.31
C PHE A 159 43.72 48.00 22.21
N GLN A 160 43.04 47.14 21.45
CA GLN A 160 42.03 47.53 20.47
C GLN A 160 40.64 47.58 21.13
N SER A 161 39.80 48.54 20.74
CA SER A 161 38.43 48.66 21.24
C SER A 161 37.51 47.55 20.72
N GLU A 162 37.85 46.94 19.59
CA GLU A 162 37.08 45.86 18.96
C GLU A 162 37.65 44.48 19.31
N LYS A 163 36.76 43.55 19.65
CA LYS A 163 37.10 42.15 19.92
C LYS A 163 37.56 41.45 18.63
N SER A 164 38.69 40.76 18.70
CA SER A 164 39.25 40.00 17.58
C SER A 164 39.22 38.49 17.87
N TYR A 165 39.02 37.68 16.84
CA TYR A 165 38.72 36.25 16.96
C TYR A 165 39.62 35.37 16.10
N TYR A 166 40.07 34.26 16.66
CA TYR A 166 40.73 33.18 15.93
C TYR A 166 39.71 32.18 15.40
N LEU A 167 39.83 31.82 14.12
CA LEU A 167 39.14 30.66 13.56
C LEU A 167 39.80 29.39 14.11
N ILE A 168 39.01 28.58 14.81
CA ILE A 168 39.48 27.34 15.47
C ILE A 168 39.30 26.14 14.55
N THR A 169 38.13 26.02 13.93
CA THR A 169 37.81 24.91 13.04
C THR A 169 36.65 25.27 12.12
N LYS A 170 36.54 24.54 11.02
CA LYS A 170 35.46 24.68 10.04
C LYS A 170 34.96 23.31 9.60
N LEU A 171 33.66 23.19 9.38
CA LEU A 171 33.01 22.01 8.83
C LEU A 171 32.23 22.43 7.56
N PRO A 172 32.61 21.95 6.36
CA PRO A 172 31.75 22.11 5.19
C PRO A 172 30.45 21.33 5.41
N VAL A 173 29.33 21.94 5.05
CA VAL A 173 28.01 21.33 5.18
C VAL A 173 27.48 21.03 3.79
N THR A 174 27.04 19.79 3.58
CA THR A 174 26.31 19.37 2.38
C THR A 174 24.94 18.86 2.80
N GLY A 175 23.90 19.28 2.07
CA GLY A 175 22.54 18.82 2.28
C GLY A 175 22.36 17.31 2.09
N LEU A 176 21.23 16.77 2.56
CA LEU A 176 20.93 15.34 2.43
C LEU A 176 20.39 15.04 1.04
N SER A 177 20.66 13.83 0.53
CA SER A 177 20.10 13.41 -0.76
C SER A 177 18.57 13.39 -0.70
N ARG A 178 17.92 13.81 -1.79
CA ARG A 178 16.45 13.72 -1.92
C ARG A 178 15.95 12.30 -1.62
N ASN A 179 16.62 11.28 -2.13
CA ASN A 179 16.26 9.88 -1.90
C ASN A 179 16.31 9.50 -0.41
N PHE A 180 17.28 10.00 0.36
CA PHE A 180 17.31 9.77 1.81
C PHE A 180 16.11 10.42 2.50
N VAL A 181 15.74 11.65 2.10
CA VAL A 181 14.64 12.39 2.70
C VAL A 181 13.28 11.76 2.35
N GLU A 182 13.08 11.40 1.08
CA GLU A 182 11.83 10.84 0.56
C GLU A 182 11.70 9.31 0.77
N SER A 183 12.76 8.60 1.19
CA SER A 183 12.65 7.16 1.45
C SER A 183 11.68 6.86 2.59
N SER A 184 10.98 5.72 2.51
CA SER A 184 10.12 5.30 3.62
C SER A 184 10.97 4.95 4.85
N SER A 185 10.52 5.36 6.04
CA SER A 185 11.22 5.08 7.31
C SER A 185 11.29 3.58 7.67
N PHE A 186 10.65 2.71 6.88
CA PHE A 186 10.52 1.27 7.10
C PHE A 186 11.28 0.40 6.09
N ALA A 187 11.84 0.99 5.04
CA ALA A 187 12.76 0.29 4.14
C ALA A 187 14.18 0.40 4.68
N ALA A 188 14.89 -0.73 4.79
CA ALA A 188 16.32 -0.72 5.06
C ALA A 188 17.02 0.02 3.90
N ILE A 189 17.51 1.23 4.18
CA ILE A 189 18.23 2.04 3.20
C ILE A 189 19.55 1.31 2.93
N SER A 190 19.63 0.62 1.81
CA SER A 190 20.93 0.24 1.27
C SER A 190 21.54 1.52 0.71
N GLU A 191 22.70 1.94 1.21
CA GLU A 191 23.45 3.11 0.70
C GLU A 191 23.95 2.93 -0.75
N SER A 192 23.63 1.80 -1.39
CA SER A 192 23.96 1.50 -2.76
C SER A 192 22.71 1.47 -3.64
N ASP A 193 22.22 2.64 -4.06
CA ASP A 193 21.38 2.72 -5.24
C ASP A 193 21.80 3.91 -6.12
N ASN A 194 22.52 3.52 -7.17
CA ASN A 194 22.57 3.99 -8.56
C ASN A 194 22.58 5.49 -8.91
N GLN A 195 23.42 5.76 -9.91
CA GLN A 195 23.88 7.04 -10.42
C GLN A 195 22.82 7.86 -11.19
N GLU A 196 21.63 8.05 -10.63
CA GLU A 196 20.71 9.10 -11.12
C GLU A 196 20.86 10.36 -10.26
N THR A 197 21.02 11.50 -10.93
CA THR A 197 21.32 12.86 -10.41
C THR A 197 21.08 13.06 -8.91
N LYS A 198 22.16 13.00 -8.10
CA LYS A 198 22.19 13.29 -6.66
C LYS A 198 21.75 14.73 -6.38
N THR A 199 20.45 14.95 -6.34
CA THR A 199 19.87 16.24 -5.96
C THR A 199 19.87 16.28 -4.43
N ASN A 200 20.77 17.07 -3.85
CA ASN A 200 20.80 17.29 -2.40
C ASN A 200 19.82 18.40 -2.02
N LEU A 201 19.08 18.19 -0.94
CA LEU A 201 18.15 19.17 -0.38
C LEU A 201 18.89 20.01 0.68
N PRO A 202 18.78 21.35 0.63
CA PRO A 202 19.60 22.24 1.43
C PRO A 202 19.15 22.31 2.90
N LEU A 203 20.11 22.43 3.80
CA LEU A 203 19.87 22.80 5.20
C LEU A 203 19.85 24.32 5.30
N ASN A 204 18.94 24.89 6.09
CA ASN A 204 18.70 26.34 6.13
C ASN A 204 18.70 26.92 7.56
N GLN A 205 18.75 26.08 8.59
CA GLN A 205 18.78 26.52 9.98
C GLN A 205 19.77 25.72 10.81
N VAL A 206 20.31 26.38 11.85
CA VAL A 206 21.26 25.83 12.82
C VAL A 206 20.84 26.28 14.19
N LYS A 207 20.74 25.34 15.14
CA LYS A 207 20.42 25.64 16.54
C LYS A 207 21.25 24.77 17.48
N ALA A 208 21.60 25.33 18.64
CA ALA A 208 22.20 24.57 19.73
C ALA A 208 21.10 23.76 20.45
N PHE A 209 21.48 22.60 20.99
CA PHE A 209 20.62 21.92 21.96
C PHE A 209 20.60 22.70 23.27
N ALA A 210 19.41 22.98 23.82
CA ALA A 210 19.25 23.77 25.03
C ALA A 210 19.65 23.03 26.33
N ASP A 211 19.93 21.74 26.23
CA ASP A 211 20.13 20.86 27.38
C ASP A 211 21.55 21.01 27.95
N THR A 212 21.67 21.39 29.23
CA THR A 212 22.97 21.71 29.86
C THR A 212 23.69 20.51 30.47
N ASN A 213 23.00 19.38 30.64
CA ASN A 213 23.52 18.15 31.26
C ASN A 213 23.85 17.08 30.20
N LEU A 214 24.60 17.46 29.17
CA LEU A 214 25.04 16.56 28.10
C LEU A 214 26.49 16.13 28.29
N PHE A 215 26.92 15.12 27.51
CA PHE A 215 28.34 14.76 27.41
C PHE A 215 29.18 16.02 27.08
N PRO A 216 30.35 16.21 27.73
CA PRO A 216 31.15 17.41 27.57
C PRO A 216 31.39 17.80 26.11
N GLY A 217 31.22 19.08 25.80
CA GLY A 217 31.30 19.65 24.45
C GLY A 217 29.99 20.33 24.07
N PHE A 218 29.85 20.66 22.78
CA PHE A 218 28.72 21.47 22.31
C PHE A 218 28.03 20.78 21.14
N TRP A 219 26.70 20.68 21.23
CA TRP A 219 25.88 19.94 20.27
C TRP A 219 24.94 20.90 19.53
N PHE A 220 24.79 20.65 18.24
CA PHE A 220 23.93 21.43 17.36
C PHE A 220 23.11 20.51 16.48
N TYR A 221 21.92 20.96 16.09
CA TYR A 221 21.18 20.36 14.99
C TYR A 221 21.06 21.37 13.84
N LEU A 222 21.26 20.85 12.63
CA LEU A 222 21.01 21.54 11.38
C LEU A 222 19.69 21.02 10.85
N GLN A 223 18.85 21.87 10.27
CA GLN A 223 17.58 21.44 9.70
C GLN A 223 17.27 22.09 8.36
N GLY A 224 16.45 21.38 7.59
CA GLY A 224 15.76 21.83 6.39
C GLY A 224 14.37 21.21 6.35
N GLU A 225 13.53 21.72 5.46
CA GLU A 225 12.15 21.25 5.27
C GLU A 225 11.93 20.89 3.81
N HIS A 226 11.16 19.82 3.58
CA HIS A 226 10.79 19.36 2.25
C HIS A 226 9.30 19.00 2.24
N LYS A 227 8.57 19.62 1.31
CA LYS A 227 7.15 19.32 1.10
C LYS A 227 7.00 18.38 -0.09
N ASN A 228 6.31 17.26 0.11
CA ASN A 228 6.02 16.29 -0.94
C ASN A 228 4.53 15.92 -0.93
N ASN A 229 3.79 16.35 -1.96
CA ASN A 229 2.33 16.18 -2.14
C ASN A 229 1.48 16.62 -0.93
N ASP A 230 1.47 15.85 0.16
CA ASP A 230 0.76 16.12 1.43
C ASP A 230 1.62 15.98 2.70
N ASP A 231 2.86 15.48 2.60
CA ASP A 231 3.76 15.27 3.74
C ASP A 231 4.79 16.41 3.87
N ASN A 232 4.89 16.98 5.08
CA ASN A 232 5.95 17.92 5.44
C ASN A 232 7.06 17.18 6.19
N ILE A 233 8.18 16.95 5.51
CA ILE A 233 9.33 16.23 6.07
C ILE A 233 10.35 17.24 6.57
N THR A 234 10.63 17.19 7.87
CA THR A 234 11.76 17.92 8.45
C THR A 234 12.96 16.98 8.51
N TYR A 235 14.11 17.44 8.02
CA TYR A 235 15.32 16.62 7.97
C TYR A 235 16.55 17.43 8.34
N GLY A 236 17.63 16.75 8.67
CA GLY A 236 18.77 17.45 9.23
C GLY A 236 19.99 16.61 9.55
N GLN A 237 20.95 17.27 10.19
CA GLN A 237 22.17 16.66 10.70
C GLN A 237 22.37 17.05 12.15
N VAL A 238 22.95 16.16 12.95
CA VAL A 238 23.46 16.46 14.28
C VAL A 238 24.96 16.69 14.17
N VAL A 239 25.44 17.78 14.76
CA VAL A 239 26.84 18.19 14.73
C VAL A 239 27.35 18.34 16.17
N TYR A 240 28.59 17.91 16.40
CA TYR A 240 29.26 17.99 17.69
C TYR A 240 30.58 18.75 17.55
N TYR A 241 30.78 19.72 18.43
CA TYR A 241 32.07 20.37 18.64
C TYR A 241 32.74 19.77 19.86
N ASN A 242 33.95 19.24 19.65
CA ASN A 242 34.82 18.68 20.67
C ASN A 242 35.87 19.72 21.10
N PRO A 243 35.77 20.34 22.28
CA PRO A 243 36.70 21.39 22.69
C PRO A 243 38.14 20.89 22.89
N PRO A 244 38.40 19.72 23.52
CA PRO A 244 39.75 19.15 23.62
C PRO A 244 40.43 18.94 22.27
N LEU A 245 39.70 18.42 21.27
CA LEU A 245 40.25 18.14 19.93
C LEU A 245 40.18 19.33 18.97
N LYS A 246 39.52 20.43 19.35
CA LYS A 246 39.24 21.59 18.49
C LYS A 246 38.63 21.18 17.15
N SER A 247 37.74 20.18 17.16
CA SER A 247 37.19 19.58 15.95
C SER A 247 35.67 19.66 15.93
N LEU A 248 35.11 20.03 14.79
CA LEU A 248 33.69 20.02 14.51
C LEU A 248 33.36 18.82 13.61
N GLN A 249 32.38 18.00 13.98
CA GLN A 249 32.07 16.73 13.31
C GLN A 249 30.57 16.56 13.09
N GLN A 250 30.18 16.07 11.91
CA GLN A 250 28.83 15.57 11.67
C GLN A 250 28.69 14.19 12.33
N MET A 251 27.71 14.04 13.22
CA MET A 251 27.51 12.84 14.02
C MET A 251 26.44 11.92 13.44
N LEU A 252 25.34 12.50 12.92
CA LEU A 252 24.19 11.73 12.47
C LEU A 252 23.36 12.53 11.46
N SER A 253 22.72 11.85 10.51
CA SER A 253 21.68 12.42 9.65
C SER A 253 20.32 11.92 10.10
N TRP A 254 19.30 12.77 10.07
CA TRP A 254 17.97 12.48 10.61
C TRP A 254 16.86 13.05 9.74
N LYS A 255 15.65 12.49 9.89
CA LYS A 255 14.41 12.99 9.31
C LYS A 255 13.24 12.64 10.20
N THR A 256 12.16 13.42 10.10
CA THR A 256 10.90 13.21 10.81
C THR A 256 9.72 13.64 9.94
N HIS A 257 8.60 12.96 10.12
CA HIS A 257 7.32 13.26 9.47
C HIS A 257 6.31 13.91 10.44
N ASN A 258 6.60 13.90 11.75
CA ASN A 258 5.68 14.39 12.78
C ASN A 258 6.10 15.77 13.34
N GLY A 259 7.13 16.39 12.75
CA GLY A 259 7.67 17.70 13.14
C GLY A 259 8.47 17.69 14.45
N GLN A 260 8.64 16.54 15.11
CA GLN A 260 9.43 16.46 16.34
C GLN A 260 10.92 16.54 16.03
N LEU A 261 11.57 17.57 16.57
CA LEU A 261 13.01 17.74 16.44
C LEU A 261 13.77 16.71 17.29
N PRO A 262 15.01 16.35 16.92
CA PRO A 262 15.86 15.52 17.76
C PRO A 262 15.98 16.13 19.15
N LYS A 263 15.97 15.29 20.18
CA LYS A 263 16.04 15.74 21.58
C LYS A 263 16.87 14.80 22.43
N TRP A 264 17.46 15.35 23.49
CA TRP A 264 18.17 14.57 24.49
C TRP A 264 17.24 14.23 25.64
N GLN A 265 17.15 12.95 25.99
CA GLN A 265 16.30 12.48 27.09
C GLN A 265 16.90 11.22 27.69
N GLN A 266 16.78 11.07 29.01
CA GLN A 266 17.20 9.87 29.71
C GLN A 266 16.15 8.77 29.49
N ILE A 267 16.52 7.73 28.76
CA ILE A 267 15.67 6.57 28.45
C ILE A 267 16.19 5.33 29.15
N THR A 268 17.51 5.13 29.13
CA THR A 268 18.10 3.97 29.79
C THR A 268 18.44 4.28 31.24
N GLY A 269 18.48 3.26 32.10
CA GLY A 269 18.77 3.41 33.54
C GLY A 269 20.18 3.87 33.90
N ASN A 270 20.94 4.47 32.97
CA ASN A 270 22.21 5.16 33.26
C ASN A 270 21.92 6.66 33.42
N ASP A 271 22.76 7.40 34.16
CA ASP A 271 22.54 8.85 34.39
C ASP A 271 22.84 9.73 33.16
N SER A 272 23.07 9.13 31.99
CA SER A 272 23.36 9.85 30.74
C SER A 272 22.11 9.96 29.88
N LYS A 273 21.91 11.13 29.26
CA LYS A 273 20.84 11.31 28.28
C LYS A 273 21.20 10.68 26.94
N GLU A 274 20.22 10.06 26.29
CA GLU A 274 20.32 9.58 24.92
C GLU A 274 19.71 10.56 23.92
N LEU A 275 20.22 10.55 22.69
CA LEU A 275 19.62 11.29 21.60
C LEU A 275 18.46 10.48 21.00
N ILE A 276 17.27 11.05 20.99
CA ILE A 276 16.07 10.46 20.42
C ILE A 276 15.72 11.18 19.12
N ILE A 277 15.48 10.40 18.07
CA ILE A 277 14.87 10.85 16.82
C ILE A 277 13.55 10.14 16.66
N ASP A 278 12.46 10.91 16.65
CA ASP A 278 11.12 10.39 16.47
C ASP A 278 10.72 10.46 14.99
N GLN A 279 10.65 9.29 14.35
CA GLN A 279 10.27 9.12 12.95
C GLN A 279 8.89 8.45 12.81
N THR A 280 8.09 8.49 13.88
CA THR A 280 6.75 7.91 13.92
C THR A 280 5.87 8.48 12.81
N ILE A 281 5.13 7.59 12.14
CA ILE A 281 4.16 7.94 11.09
C ILE A 281 2.80 7.43 11.54
N ASN A 282 1.85 8.35 11.75
CA ASN A 282 0.52 8.04 12.28
C ASN A 282 0.59 7.25 13.60
N VAL A 283 0.06 6.03 13.63
CA VAL A 283 0.04 5.13 14.80
C VAL A 283 1.23 4.16 14.84
N GLU A 284 2.10 4.19 13.83
CA GLU A 284 3.23 3.28 13.68
C GLU A 284 4.50 3.89 14.30
N PRO A 285 4.96 3.39 15.46
CA PRO A 285 6.10 3.96 16.17
C PRO A 285 7.41 3.70 15.45
N ASN A 286 8.28 4.70 15.42
CA ASN A 286 9.66 4.55 14.96
C ASN A 286 10.58 5.52 15.70
N LEU A 287 10.92 5.20 16.95
CA LEU A 287 11.81 6.01 17.77
C LEU A 287 13.22 5.42 17.72
N GLN A 288 14.17 6.19 17.18
CA GLN A 288 15.57 5.80 17.17
C GLN A 288 16.28 6.43 18.38
N VAL A 289 16.98 5.60 19.15
CA VAL A 289 17.67 6.02 20.38
C VAL A 289 19.17 5.76 20.23
N TYR A 290 19.97 6.80 20.45
CA TYR A 290 21.41 6.78 20.29
C TYR A 290 22.14 7.10 21.61
N GLN A 291 23.10 6.25 21.96
CA GLN A 291 23.98 6.44 23.09
C GLN A 291 25.30 7.09 22.65
N VAL A 292 25.84 7.99 23.47
CA VAL A 292 27.19 8.50 23.28
C VAL A 292 28.19 7.46 23.79
N LYS A 293 29.12 7.05 22.94
CA LYS A 293 30.20 6.12 23.30
C LYS A 293 31.57 6.74 23.02
N PRO A 294 32.55 6.52 23.91
CA PRO A 294 33.93 6.89 23.61
C PRO A 294 34.48 5.99 22.49
N SER A 295 35.21 6.59 21.55
CA SER A 295 35.93 5.84 20.52
C SER A 295 37.14 5.13 21.13
N LYS A 296 37.38 3.89 20.69
CA LYS A 296 38.59 3.13 21.06
C LYS A 296 39.81 3.53 20.21
N LEU A 297 39.59 4.19 19.07
CA LEU A 297 40.65 4.48 18.08
C LEU A 297 41.34 5.81 18.33
N VAL A 298 40.59 6.82 18.79
CA VAL A 298 41.10 8.19 19.00
C VAL A 298 40.70 8.68 20.38
N VAL A 299 41.70 9.02 21.19
CA VAL A 299 41.53 9.55 22.56
C VAL A 299 40.67 10.83 22.52
N ASN A 300 39.77 10.97 23.49
CA ASN A 300 38.81 12.08 23.61
C ASN A 300 37.82 12.22 22.45
N SER A 301 37.73 11.26 21.52
CA SER A 301 36.68 11.26 20.49
C SER A 301 35.48 10.40 20.90
N ILE A 302 34.31 10.73 20.37
CA ILE A 302 33.03 10.08 20.67
C ILE A 302 32.30 9.74 19.37
N TYR A 303 31.36 8.81 19.46
CA TYR A 303 30.41 8.51 18.38
C TYR A 303 29.01 8.24 18.96
N LEU A 304 27.99 8.33 18.10
CA LEU A 304 26.63 7.95 18.43
C LEU A 304 26.39 6.50 18.01
N GLU A 305 26.06 5.65 18.98
CA GLU A 305 25.74 4.24 18.77
C GLU A 305 24.23 4.03 18.89
N ALA A 306 23.58 3.53 17.84
CA ALA A 306 22.16 3.20 17.90
C ALA A 306 21.93 1.99 18.83
N ILE A 307 20.91 2.06 19.68
CA ILE A 307 20.41 0.88 20.39
C ILE A 307 19.52 0.11 19.41
N ASP A 308 20.10 -0.86 18.70
CA ASP A 308 19.38 -1.72 17.76
C ASP A 308 19.05 -3.11 18.34
N PHE A 309 18.26 -3.87 17.59
CA PHE A 309 17.81 -5.22 17.94
C PHE A 309 18.38 -6.30 17.01
N GLN A 310 19.33 -5.96 16.13
CA GLN A 310 19.90 -6.93 15.17
C GLN A 310 20.72 -7.98 15.89
N LYS A 311 21.51 -7.54 16.88
CA LYS A 311 22.28 -8.43 17.75
C LYS A 311 21.69 -8.44 19.16
N PRO A 312 21.33 -9.61 19.70
CA PRO A 312 20.87 -9.70 21.08
C PRO A 312 22.01 -9.38 22.04
N ALA A 313 21.74 -8.57 23.06
CA ALA A 313 22.73 -8.27 24.10
C ALA A 313 23.05 -9.49 25.00
N ILE A 314 22.15 -10.48 25.05
CA ILE A 314 22.31 -11.72 25.80
C ILE A 314 21.86 -12.89 24.91
N ASP A 315 22.65 -13.97 24.94
CA ASP A 315 22.37 -15.20 24.21
C ASP A 315 21.41 -16.11 24.98
N GLU A 316 20.15 -15.67 25.12
CA GLU A 316 19.08 -16.45 25.72
C GLU A 316 17.88 -16.51 24.79
N PHE A 317 17.35 -17.72 24.59
CA PHE A 317 16.26 -17.96 23.64
C PHE A 317 15.05 -17.05 23.89
N ALA A 318 14.58 -16.92 25.13
CA ALA A 318 13.45 -16.06 25.47
C ALA A 318 13.72 -14.59 25.14
N PHE A 319 14.93 -14.09 25.41
CA PHE A 319 15.34 -12.73 25.07
C PHE A 319 15.37 -12.51 23.56
N GLN A 320 15.91 -13.47 22.80
CA GLN A 320 15.92 -13.45 21.34
C GLN A 320 14.51 -13.44 20.74
N GLN A 321 13.57 -14.22 21.29
CA GLN A 321 12.18 -14.21 20.82
C GLN A 321 11.49 -12.87 21.12
N SER A 322 11.76 -12.25 22.28
CA SER A 322 11.28 -10.89 22.56
C SER A 322 11.82 -9.85 21.57
N LEU A 323 13.10 -9.93 21.21
CA LEU A 323 13.65 -9.06 20.18
C LEU A 323 13.03 -9.33 18.80
N LEU A 324 12.74 -10.58 18.47
CA LEU A 324 12.05 -10.93 17.23
C LEU A 324 10.65 -10.30 17.16
N LEU A 325 9.89 -10.31 18.26
CA LEU A 325 8.60 -9.61 18.37
C LEU A 325 8.77 -8.10 18.16
N ALA A 326 9.71 -7.48 18.89
CA ALA A 326 9.98 -6.04 18.81
C ALA A 326 10.37 -5.59 17.39
N ARG A 327 11.26 -6.33 16.73
CA ARG A 327 11.68 -6.07 15.34
C ARG A 327 10.55 -6.12 14.31
N ASN A 328 9.48 -6.84 14.62
CA ASN A 328 8.30 -6.90 13.78
C ASN A 328 7.19 -5.97 14.27
N GLY A 329 7.50 -5.02 15.15
CA GLY A 329 6.58 -4.00 15.63
C GLY A 329 5.57 -4.47 16.69
N LEU A 330 5.80 -5.63 17.31
CA LEU A 330 4.99 -6.13 18.45
C LEU A 330 5.64 -5.75 19.79
N TRP A 331 5.68 -4.45 20.06
CA TRP A 331 6.44 -3.85 21.17
C TRP A 331 5.91 -4.25 22.56
N THR A 332 4.60 -4.13 22.80
CA THR A 332 3.99 -4.48 24.09
C THR A 332 4.07 -5.97 24.42
N PRO A 333 3.79 -6.90 23.49
CA PRO A 333 4.05 -8.32 23.71
C PRO A 333 5.53 -8.61 24.02
N ALA A 334 6.46 -8.01 23.27
CA ALA A 334 7.90 -8.16 23.51
C ALA A 334 8.30 -7.69 24.91
N PHE A 335 7.84 -6.50 25.32
CA PHE A 335 8.12 -5.93 26.63
C PHE A 335 7.56 -6.81 27.76
N THR A 336 6.32 -7.28 27.62
CA THR A 336 5.68 -8.16 28.61
C THR A 336 6.46 -9.45 28.83
N TRP A 337 7.00 -10.04 27.76
CA TRP A 337 7.86 -11.21 27.84
C TRP A 337 9.19 -10.91 28.52
N LEU A 338 9.81 -9.76 28.22
CA LEU A 338 11.07 -9.34 28.86
C LEU A 338 10.91 -9.12 30.36
N ILE A 339 9.80 -8.52 30.81
CA ILE A 339 9.49 -8.36 32.23
C ILE A 339 9.27 -9.71 32.91
N SER A 340 8.58 -10.65 32.26
CA SER A 340 8.42 -12.02 32.79
C SER A 340 9.77 -12.74 32.90
N LEU A 341 10.64 -12.60 31.89
CA LEU A 341 11.99 -13.14 31.91
C LEU A 341 12.80 -12.51 33.05
N GLU A 342 12.75 -11.19 33.23
CA GLU A 342 13.45 -10.49 34.32
C GLU A 342 13.13 -11.08 35.69
N LYS A 343 11.85 -11.33 35.96
CA LYS A 343 11.38 -11.93 37.23
C LYS A 343 11.90 -13.35 37.47
N GLN A 344 12.15 -14.11 36.40
CA GLN A 344 12.63 -15.50 36.48
C GLN A 344 14.15 -15.60 36.60
N ARG A 345 14.88 -14.54 36.24
CA ARG A 345 16.34 -14.52 36.28
C ARG A 345 16.86 -14.38 37.70
N LYS A 346 17.95 -15.09 37.97
CA LYS A 346 18.74 -14.93 39.21
C LYS A 346 19.76 -13.80 39.14
N GLN A 347 20.19 -13.44 37.94
CA GLN A 347 21.18 -12.38 37.69
C GLN A 347 20.55 -11.21 36.95
N PRO A 348 20.87 -9.97 37.33
CA PRO A 348 20.37 -8.79 36.66
C PRO A 348 20.86 -8.72 35.22
N PHE A 349 20.09 -8.05 34.37
CA PHE A 349 20.49 -7.78 32.99
C PHE A 349 21.75 -6.92 32.93
N SER A 350 22.61 -7.18 31.94
CA SER A 350 23.73 -6.30 31.62
C SER A 350 23.23 -4.92 31.18
N ALA A 351 24.08 -3.89 31.25
CA ALA A 351 23.71 -2.54 30.81
C ALA A 351 23.24 -2.49 29.34
N ALA A 352 23.86 -3.30 28.47
CA ALA A 352 23.45 -3.41 27.06
C ALA A 352 22.07 -4.07 26.90
N ALA A 353 21.78 -5.12 27.68
CA ALA A 353 20.46 -5.75 27.66
C ALA A 353 19.38 -4.84 28.25
N ARG A 354 19.68 -4.12 29.33
CA ARG A 354 18.79 -3.12 29.91
C ARG A 354 18.47 -2.01 28.89
N ALA A 355 19.47 -1.53 28.16
CA ALA A 355 19.27 -0.53 27.11
C ALA A 355 18.28 -1.01 26.03
N GLN A 356 18.41 -2.26 25.55
CA GLN A 356 17.44 -2.85 24.60
C GLN A 356 16.04 -2.97 25.21
N ILE A 357 15.92 -3.39 26.48
CA ILE A 357 14.65 -3.48 27.19
C ILE A 357 13.99 -2.10 27.31
N ASP A 358 14.76 -1.06 27.64
CA ASP A 358 14.25 0.30 27.85
C ASP A 358 13.77 0.95 26.55
N VAL A 359 14.44 0.69 25.42
CA VAL A 359 13.92 1.15 24.10
C VAL A 359 12.65 0.40 23.71
N ILE A 360 12.57 -0.90 23.99
CA ILE A 360 11.33 -1.68 23.77
C ILE A 360 10.20 -1.16 24.67
N ARG A 361 10.50 -0.81 25.93
CA ARG A 361 9.55 -0.18 26.86
C ARG A 361 9.03 1.14 26.30
N LEU A 362 9.91 2.01 25.80
CA LEU A 362 9.54 3.30 25.21
C LEU A 362 8.53 3.12 24.06
N HIS A 363 8.78 2.16 23.15
CA HIS A 363 7.85 1.87 22.06
C HIS A 363 6.54 1.25 22.58
N SER A 364 6.61 0.34 23.57
CA SER A 364 5.43 -0.27 24.18
C SER A 364 4.52 0.76 24.86
N GLU A 365 5.09 1.72 25.59
CA GLU A 365 4.33 2.82 26.21
C GLU A 365 3.62 3.66 25.15
N PHE A 366 4.30 3.94 24.03
CA PHE A 366 3.69 4.65 22.91
C PHE A 366 2.54 3.85 22.26
N THR A 367 2.76 2.59 21.88
CA THR A 367 1.72 1.78 21.21
C THR A 367 0.53 1.54 22.11
N LYS A 368 0.78 1.36 23.41
CA LYS A 368 -0.26 1.20 24.42
C LYS A 368 -1.12 2.46 24.50
N MET A 369 -0.50 3.64 24.53
CA MET A 369 -1.21 4.93 24.52
C MET A 369 -2.05 5.11 23.25
N GLN A 370 -1.53 4.72 22.08
CA GLN A 370 -2.30 4.76 20.83
C GLN A 370 -3.49 3.79 20.84
N ALA A 371 -3.32 2.58 21.38
CA ALA A 371 -4.39 1.59 21.49
C ALA A 371 -5.44 1.94 22.57
N ASP A 372 -5.07 2.72 23.58
CA ASP A 372 -6.00 3.19 24.63
C ASP A 372 -6.75 4.47 24.22
N LYS A 373 -6.40 5.09 23.08
CA LYS A 373 -7.06 6.29 22.57
C LYS A 373 -8.42 5.95 21.95
N ASN A 374 -9.41 6.83 22.16
CA ASN A 374 -10.69 6.76 21.45
C ASN A 374 -10.51 7.31 20.03
N TRP A 375 -10.45 6.42 19.05
CA TRP A 375 -10.36 6.77 17.64
C TRP A 375 -11.76 7.01 17.05
N ALA A 376 -11.86 7.97 16.12
CA ALA A 376 -13.08 8.22 15.38
C ALA A 376 -13.29 7.24 14.22
N SER A 377 -12.20 6.70 13.66
CA SER A 377 -12.23 5.69 12.58
C SER A 377 -11.97 4.29 13.15
N PRO A 378 -12.84 3.31 12.84
CA PRO A 378 -12.62 1.89 13.14
C PRO A 378 -11.29 1.36 12.58
N GLN A 379 -10.89 1.77 11.36
CA GLN A 379 -9.60 1.38 10.78
C GLN A 379 -8.42 1.83 11.65
N GLN A 380 -8.45 3.07 12.14
CA GLN A 380 -7.38 3.58 13.01
C GLN A 380 -7.33 2.83 14.34
N GLN A 381 -8.49 2.53 14.93
CA GLN A 381 -8.57 1.75 16.17
C GLN A 381 -8.01 0.33 15.98
N VAL A 382 -8.47 -0.38 14.94
CA VAL A 382 -7.98 -1.73 14.60
C VAL A 382 -6.47 -1.72 14.38
N THR A 383 -5.96 -0.73 13.66
CA THR A 383 -4.52 -0.62 13.38
C THR A 383 -3.73 -0.41 14.67
N ALA A 384 -4.18 0.49 15.55
CA ALA A 384 -3.55 0.75 16.85
C ALA A 384 -3.55 -0.50 17.76
N ASP A 385 -4.67 -1.20 17.86
CA ASP A 385 -4.78 -2.44 18.64
C ASP A 385 -3.88 -3.55 18.11
N ILE A 386 -3.80 -3.73 16.79
CA ILE A 386 -2.90 -4.71 16.15
C ILE A 386 -1.43 -4.39 16.43
N ILE A 387 -1.03 -3.11 16.28
CA ILE A 387 0.35 -2.67 16.55
C ILE A 387 0.71 -2.91 18.02
N ASP A 388 -0.21 -2.67 18.96
CA ASP A 388 -0.01 -2.98 20.39
C ASP A 388 -0.10 -4.49 20.71
N GLY A 389 -0.44 -5.35 19.75
CA GLY A 389 -0.58 -6.79 19.94
C GLY A 389 -1.86 -7.24 20.64
N ARG A 390 -2.87 -6.37 20.67
CA ARG A 390 -4.22 -6.60 21.22
C ARG A 390 -5.18 -7.15 20.16
N TRP A 391 -4.78 -8.25 19.54
CA TRP A 391 -5.49 -8.87 18.41
C TRP A 391 -6.97 -9.15 18.68
N GLU A 392 -7.30 -9.57 19.91
CA GLU A 392 -8.66 -9.83 20.36
C GLU A 392 -9.51 -8.55 20.40
N LYS A 393 -8.96 -7.42 20.88
CA LYS A 393 -9.67 -6.13 20.86
C LYS A 393 -9.89 -5.62 19.45
N ALA A 394 -8.87 -5.76 18.58
CA ALA A 394 -8.99 -5.41 17.18
C ALA A 394 -10.13 -6.19 16.50
N LEU A 395 -10.26 -7.49 16.79
CA LEU A 395 -11.39 -8.29 16.28
C LEU A 395 -12.73 -7.83 16.84
N GLN A 396 -12.81 -7.50 18.13
CA GLN A 396 -14.06 -6.98 18.72
C GLN A 396 -14.53 -5.71 18.01
N VAL A 397 -13.62 -4.79 17.66
CA VAL A 397 -13.95 -3.59 16.88
C VAL A 397 -14.51 -3.97 15.51
N PHE A 398 -13.85 -4.88 14.80
CA PHE A 398 -14.35 -5.41 13.52
C PHE A 398 -15.72 -6.08 13.66
N GLU A 399 -15.95 -6.79 14.76
CA GLU A 399 -17.18 -7.52 15.00
C GLU A 399 -18.37 -6.64 15.40
N THR A 400 -18.13 -5.38 15.81
CA THR A 400 -19.14 -4.48 16.40
C THR A 400 -20.19 -3.98 15.41
N SER A 401 -19.84 -3.78 14.13
CA SER A 401 -20.79 -3.34 13.09
C SER A 401 -20.47 -3.97 11.74
N ALA A 402 -21.52 -4.35 11.00
CA ALA A 402 -21.39 -4.84 9.62
C ALA A 402 -20.83 -3.76 8.67
N ASP A 403 -21.07 -2.48 8.97
CA ASP A 403 -20.62 -1.35 8.12
C ASP A 403 -19.09 -1.19 8.10
N TYR A 404 -18.38 -1.81 9.04
CA TYR A 404 -16.91 -1.74 9.12
C TYR A 404 -16.21 -2.75 8.20
N GLY A 405 -16.97 -3.67 7.59
CA GLY A 405 -16.45 -4.68 6.66
C GLY A 405 -15.62 -4.09 5.53
N GLN A 406 -16.12 -3.03 4.87
CA GLN A 406 -15.47 -2.42 3.72
C GLN A 406 -14.21 -1.61 4.11
N GLU A 407 -14.25 -0.88 5.23
CA GLU A 407 -13.11 -0.08 5.70
C GLU A 407 -11.94 -0.99 6.09
N ILE A 408 -12.24 -2.10 6.77
CA ILE A 408 -11.23 -3.11 7.14
C ILE A 408 -10.76 -3.90 5.91
N ALA A 409 -11.63 -4.24 4.95
CA ALA A 409 -11.20 -4.83 3.68
C ALA A 409 -10.19 -3.93 2.96
N ASN A 410 -10.46 -2.62 2.88
CA ASN A 410 -9.54 -1.66 2.27
C ASN A 410 -8.20 -1.57 3.01
N LEU A 411 -8.20 -1.58 4.35
CA LEU A 411 -6.99 -1.66 5.16
C LEU A 411 -6.15 -2.89 4.81
N LEU A 412 -6.78 -4.08 4.77
CA LEU A 412 -6.09 -5.34 4.51
C LEU A 412 -5.63 -5.46 3.05
N GLN A 413 -6.34 -4.85 2.10
CA GLN A 413 -5.96 -4.82 0.69
C GLN A 413 -4.75 -3.90 0.44
N THR A 414 -4.66 -2.79 1.17
CA THR A 414 -3.59 -1.78 1.01
C THR A 414 -2.40 -2.02 1.94
N ASP A 415 -2.52 -2.93 2.92
CA ASP A 415 -1.42 -3.30 3.79
C ASP A 415 -0.27 -3.95 3.00
N LYS A 416 0.89 -3.26 2.96
CA LYS A 416 2.12 -3.73 2.32
C LYS A 416 2.85 -4.81 3.14
N GLY A 417 2.10 -5.71 3.76
CA GLY A 417 2.61 -6.84 4.54
C GLY A 417 3.02 -6.52 5.99
N ARG A 418 2.64 -5.36 6.55
CA ARG A 418 2.99 -5.01 7.94
C ARG A 418 2.19 -5.84 8.93
N ILE A 419 0.88 -5.97 8.72
CA ILE A 419 0.01 -6.80 9.55
C ILE A 419 0.39 -8.28 9.38
N TRP A 420 0.73 -8.68 8.15
CA TRP A 420 1.24 -10.03 7.84
C TRP A 420 2.51 -10.38 8.62
N ASN A 421 3.53 -9.51 8.61
CA ASN A 421 4.80 -9.81 9.30
C ASN A 421 4.60 -9.95 10.82
N ARG A 422 3.73 -9.10 11.41
CA ARG A 422 3.33 -9.20 12.82
C ARG A 422 2.65 -10.52 13.13
N SER A 423 1.64 -10.88 12.34
CA SER A 423 0.85 -12.09 12.58
C SER A 423 1.67 -13.35 12.37
N ALA A 424 2.54 -13.38 11.37
CA ALA A 424 3.46 -14.50 11.12
C ALA A 424 4.38 -14.77 12.31
N VAL A 425 4.97 -13.72 12.91
CA VAL A 425 5.83 -13.88 14.09
C VAL A 425 5.01 -14.24 15.33
N ALA A 426 3.82 -13.65 15.51
CA ALA A 426 2.93 -13.99 16.61
C ALA A 426 2.49 -15.47 16.56
N LEU A 427 2.15 -16.01 15.39
CA LEU A 427 1.79 -17.42 15.20
C LEU A 427 3.00 -18.36 15.33
N ARG A 428 4.20 -17.93 14.91
CA ARG A 428 5.43 -18.72 15.13
C ARG A 428 5.66 -19.00 16.62
N LEU A 429 5.34 -18.03 17.47
CA LEU A 429 5.52 -18.13 18.92
C LEU A 429 4.34 -18.79 19.64
N ASN A 430 3.12 -18.57 19.14
CA ASN A 430 1.92 -19.23 19.62
C ASN A 430 0.99 -19.58 18.44
N PRO A 431 1.13 -20.80 17.87
CA PRO A 431 0.38 -21.20 16.67
C PRO A 431 -1.14 -21.25 16.85
N ASN A 432 -1.61 -21.39 18.09
CA ASN A 432 -3.02 -21.63 18.39
C ASN A 432 -3.76 -20.36 18.81
N ARG A 433 -3.16 -19.17 18.63
CA ARG A 433 -3.80 -17.91 19.00
C ARG A 433 -4.93 -17.57 18.01
N ARG A 434 -6.15 -17.99 18.36
CA ARG A 434 -7.39 -17.83 17.58
C ARG A 434 -7.56 -16.45 16.94
N ALA A 435 -7.32 -15.38 17.69
CA ALA A 435 -7.47 -14.02 17.14
C ALA A 435 -6.45 -13.69 16.03
N VAL A 436 -5.22 -14.17 16.16
CA VAL A 436 -4.19 -13.95 15.13
C VAL A 436 -4.49 -14.81 13.90
N LEU A 437 -4.95 -16.04 14.08
CA LEU A 437 -5.41 -16.91 12.98
C LEU A 437 -6.56 -16.24 12.20
N ALA A 438 -7.51 -15.62 12.89
CA ALA A 438 -8.62 -14.90 12.26
C ALA A 438 -8.14 -13.72 11.41
N TRP A 439 -7.23 -12.89 11.94
CA TRP A 439 -6.63 -11.79 11.17
C TRP A 439 -5.86 -12.27 9.94
N VAL A 440 -5.12 -13.37 10.04
CA VAL A 440 -4.46 -13.95 8.87
C VAL A 440 -5.46 -14.44 7.84
N ALA A 441 -6.53 -15.12 8.26
CA ALA A 441 -7.58 -15.56 7.35
C ALA A 441 -8.26 -14.39 6.64
N LEU A 442 -8.53 -13.29 7.35
CA LEU A 442 -9.06 -12.05 6.77
C LEU A 442 -8.10 -11.48 5.71
N ILE A 443 -6.79 -11.43 5.98
CA ILE A 443 -5.77 -11.02 4.99
C ILE A 443 -5.83 -11.93 3.75
N PHE A 444 -5.84 -13.26 3.93
CA PHE A 444 -5.92 -14.20 2.82
C PHE A 444 -7.20 -14.04 2.02
N LYS A 445 -8.35 -13.83 2.68
CA LYS A 445 -9.64 -13.68 2.02
C LYS A 445 -9.64 -12.43 1.13
N VAL A 446 -9.19 -11.31 1.67
CA VAL A 446 -9.11 -10.02 0.95
C VAL A 446 -8.11 -10.09 -0.20
N GLN A 447 -6.89 -10.55 0.06
CA GLN A 447 -5.80 -10.48 -0.93
C GLN A 447 -5.76 -11.63 -1.93
N ARG A 448 -6.28 -12.82 -1.56
CA ARG A 448 -6.10 -14.06 -2.35
C ARG A 448 -7.39 -14.83 -2.62
N GLY A 449 -8.52 -14.34 -2.12
CA GLY A 449 -9.82 -14.97 -2.24
C GLY A 449 -10.12 -15.96 -1.12
N GLU A 450 -11.41 -16.16 -0.89
CA GLU A 450 -11.95 -16.96 0.20
C GLU A 450 -11.55 -18.44 0.18
N GLU A 451 -11.46 -19.06 -0.99
CA GLU A 451 -11.03 -20.45 -1.12
C GLU A 451 -9.61 -20.65 -0.60
N ARG A 452 -8.69 -19.72 -0.93
CA ARG A 452 -7.32 -19.77 -0.43
C ARG A 452 -7.23 -19.49 1.06
N ALA A 453 -8.10 -18.63 1.60
CA ALA A 453 -8.19 -18.41 3.04
C ALA A 453 -8.60 -19.68 3.79
N ASN A 454 -9.63 -20.36 3.31
CA ASN A 454 -10.11 -21.61 3.91
C ASN A 454 -9.10 -22.76 3.77
N ALA A 455 -8.49 -22.92 2.59
CA ALA A 455 -7.44 -23.92 2.39
C ALA A 455 -6.23 -23.66 3.31
N TRP A 456 -5.84 -22.39 3.48
CA TRP A 456 -4.78 -22.01 4.42
C TRP A 456 -5.15 -22.30 5.88
N LEU A 457 -6.39 -22.00 6.29
CA LEU A 457 -6.90 -22.29 7.63
C LEU A 457 -6.90 -23.78 7.94
N GLN A 458 -7.40 -24.61 7.02
CA GLN A 458 -7.45 -26.06 7.17
C GLN A 458 -6.05 -26.70 7.20
N ALA A 459 -5.06 -26.08 6.56
CA ALA A 459 -3.68 -26.53 6.60
C ALA A 459 -2.95 -26.24 7.92
N GLN A 460 -3.57 -25.51 8.87
CA GLN A 460 -2.93 -25.22 10.15
C GLN A 460 -2.89 -26.48 11.04
N PRO A 461 -1.72 -26.86 11.60
CA PRO A 461 -1.50 -28.19 12.17
C PRO A 461 -2.35 -28.53 13.42
N ASN A 462 -2.96 -27.55 14.08
CA ASN A 462 -3.70 -27.73 15.34
C ASN A 462 -5.04 -26.97 15.37
N ILE A 463 -5.66 -26.70 14.21
CA ILE A 463 -6.96 -26.02 14.18
C ILE A 463 -8.08 -26.98 14.59
N ASN A 464 -8.86 -26.62 15.61
CA ASN A 464 -10.05 -27.38 16.01
C ASN A 464 -11.31 -26.87 15.27
N GLN A 465 -12.35 -27.71 15.22
CA GLN A 465 -13.58 -27.39 14.49
C GLN A 465 -14.28 -26.13 15.01
N GLU A 466 -14.26 -25.90 16.32
CA GLU A 466 -14.85 -24.70 16.93
C GLU A 466 -14.16 -23.42 16.45
N THR A 467 -12.82 -23.40 16.43
CA THR A 467 -12.02 -22.27 15.95
C THR A 467 -12.21 -22.07 14.46
N LEU A 468 -12.27 -23.16 13.69
CA LEU A 468 -12.52 -23.11 12.25
C LEU A 468 -13.88 -22.47 11.96
N ASN A 469 -14.95 -22.95 12.61
CA ASN A 469 -16.30 -22.41 12.44
C ASN A 469 -16.37 -20.93 12.83
N TYR A 470 -15.74 -20.55 13.95
CA TYR A 470 -15.68 -19.15 14.37
C TYR A 470 -14.97 -18.25 13.36
N ILE A 471 -13.81 -18.66 12.85
CA ILE A 471 -13.08 -17.85 11.88
C ILE A 471 -13.88 -17.75 10.59
N GLN A 472 -14.52 -18.83 10.16
CA GLN A 472 -15.39 -18.81 8.97
C GLN A 472 -16.57 -17.85 9.16
N ASP A 473 -17.19 -17.79 10.34
CA ASP A 473 -18.21 -16.80 10.66
C ASP A 473 -17.67 -15.36 10.54
N ILE A 474 -16.51 -15.07 11.12
CA ILE A 474 -15.82 -13.78 10.96
C ILE A 474 -15.60 -13.45 9.48
N LEU A 475 -15.16 -14.41 8.67
CA LEU A 475 -14.93 -14.19 7.25
C LEU A 475 -16.21 -13.76 6.53
N THR A 476 -17.40 -14.25 6.93
CA THR A 476 -18.67 -13.84 6.31
C THR A 476 -19.00 -12.36 6.52
N LYS A 477 -18.44 -11.70 7.54
CA LYS A 477 -18.62 -10.26 7.73
C LYS A 477 -17.97 -9.40 6.63
N LEU A 478 -17.04 -9.97 5.86
CA LEU A 478 -16.53 -9.35 4.62
C LEU A 478 -17.41 -9.64 3.39
N ASP A 479 -18.38 -10.56 3.50
CA ASP A 479 -19.31 -10.93 2.43
C ASP A 479 -20.63 -10.17 2.49
N ASP A 480 -20.82 -9.28 3.48
CA ASP A 480 -22.05 -8.54 3.69
C ASP A 480 -22.18 -7.39 2.67
N ASP A 481 -22.34 -7.79 1.41
CA ASP A 481 -22.80 -7.01 0.28
C ASP A 481 -24.31 -6.73 0.46
N LYS A 482 -24.69 -5.92 1.46
CA LYS A 482 -26.05 -5.31 1.50
C LYS A 482 -26.32 -4.36 0.32
N ILE A 483 -25.39 -4.25 -0.63
CA ILE A 483 -25.48 -3.39 -1.80
C ILE A 483 -25.27 -4.22 -3.08
N ASN A 484 -26.12 -5.23 -3.32
CA ASN A 484 -26.42 -5.57 -4.71
C ASN A 484 -27.28 -4.43 -5.28
N ALA A 485 -26.82 -3.79 -6.35
CA ALA A 485 -27.49 -2.63 -6.94
C ALA A 485 -28.81 -2.98 -7.67
N HIS A 486 -29.10 -4.28 -7.88
CA HIS A 486 -30.28 -4.72 -8.62
C HIS A 486 -30.83 -6.06 -8.13
N LYS A 487 -32.10 -6.29 -8.44
CA LYS A 487 -32.82 -7.55 -8.21
C LYS A 487 -32.43 -8.61 -9.24
N SER A 488 -32.64 -9.89 -8.91
CA SER A 488 -32.45 -11.01 -9.84
C SER A 488 -33.44 -10.94 -11.00
N ARG A 489 -32.93 -11.04 -12.22
CA ARG A 489 -33.72 -11.09 -13.46
C ARG A 489 -33.09 -12.14 -14.37
N ILE A 490 -33.61 -13.36 -14.32
CA ILE A 490 -33.04 -14.55 -14.95
C ILE A 490 -34.16 -15.35 -15.61
N ILE A 491 -33.91 -15.87 -16.81
CA ILE A 491 -34.79 -16.74 -17.58
C ILE A 491 -33.99 -17.96 -18.04
N GLY A 492 -34.57 -19.15 -17.96
CA GLY A 492 -33.91 -20.36 -18.45
C GLY A 492 -34.80 -21.59 -18.58
N THR A 493 -34.26 -22.64 -19.19
CA THR A 493 -34.92 -23.93 -19.36
C THR A 493 -34.60 -24.84 -18.18
N VAL A 494 -35.60 -25.58 -17.67
CA VAL A 494 -35.43 -26.43 -16.49
C VAL A 494 -35.38 -27.91 -16.83
N ASN A 495 -34.39 -28.58 -16.26
CA ASN A 495 -34.26 -30.03 -16.23
C ASN A 495 -34.26 -30.51 -14.78
N GLN A 496 -35.17 -31.41 -14.42
CA GLN A 496 -35.13 -32.05 -13.10
C GLN A 496 -34.05 -33.14 -13.08
N ILE A 497 -33.20 -33.13 -12.06
CA ILE A 497 -32.10 -34.09 -11.90
C ILE A 497 -32.18 -34.77 -10.53
N SER A 498 -31.73 -36.02 -10.45
CA SER A 498 -31.79 -36.82 -9.21
C SER A 498 -30.49 -36.83 -8.42
N ARG A 499 -29.36 -36.49 -9.07
CA ARG A 499 -28.02 -36.49 -8.48
C ARG A 499 -27.20 -35.33 -9.02
N ILE A 500 -26.28 -34.84 -8.19
CA ILE A 500 -25.28 -33.83 -8.54
C ILE A 500 -23.89 -34.35 -8.19
N ASN A 501 -22.88 -33.86 -8.90
CA ASN A 501 -21.50 -33.94 -8.46
C ASN A 501 -21.11 -32.58 -7.86
N GLU A 502 -20.97 -32.51 -6.54
CA GLU A 502 -20.76 -31.25 -5.81
C GLU A 502 -19.54 -30.45 -6.31
N GLN A 503 -18.51 -31.12 -6.84
CA GLN A 503 -17.29 -30.46 -7.33
C GLN A 503 -17.51 -29.61 -8.58
N ASP A 504 -18.56 -29.89 -9.35
CA ASP A 504 -18.84 -29.19 -10.60
C ASP A 504 -19.64 -27.90 -10.37
N TRP A 505 -20.02 -27.62 -9.12
CA TRP A 505 -20.92 -26.54 -8.73
C TRP A 505 -20.24 -25.56 -7.77
N LEU A 506 -20.41 -24.28 -8.06
CA LEU A 506 -19.95 -23.19 -7.22
C LEU A 506 -21.12 -22.75 -6.31
N PRO A 507 -21.15 -23.10 -5.02
CA PRO A 507 -22.27 -22.78 -4.13
C PRO A 507 -22.44 -21.27 -3.96
N ILE A 508 -23.67 -20.77 -3.81
CA ILE A 508 -23.92 -19.33 -3.67
C ILE A 508 -23.49 -18.77 -2.30
N SER A 509 -23.31 -19.62 -1.30
CA SER A 509 -22.75 -19.29 0.02
C SER A 509 -21.93 -20.47 0.54
N LEU A 510 -20.88 -20.22 1.32
CA LEU A 510 -20.11 -21.26 1.98
C LEU A 510 -20.93 -22.13 2.95
N GLN A 511 -22.03 -21.58 3.47
CA GLN A 511 -22.96 -22.29 4.35
C GLN A 511 -24.00 -23.12 3.55
N THR A 512 -23.96 -23.05 2.22
CA THR A 512 -24.92 -23.78 1.39
C THR A 512 -24.55 -25.25 1.42
N ASP A 513 -25.35 -26.03 2.15
CA ASP A 513 -25.30 -27.48 2.07
C ASP A 513 -25.91 -27.91 0.73
N LEU A 514 -25.14 -28.60 -0.11
CA LEU A 514 -25.61 -29.16 -1.38
C LEU A 514 -26.28 -30.53 -1.16
N LYS A 515 -27.11 -30.60 -0.12
CA LYS A 515 -27.92 -31.76 0.23
C LYS A 515 -29.40 -31.38 0.22
N ILE A 516 -30.20 -32.24 -0.38
CA ILE A 516 -31.67 -32.14 -0.37
C ILE A 516 -32.22 -32.79 0.90
N THR A 517 -33.22 -32.16 1.50
CA THR A 517 -34.01 -32.75 2.58
C THR A 517 -35.11 -33.66 2.02
N ASN A 518 -35.72 -34.50 2.86
CA ASN A 518 -36.85 -35.34 2.44
C ASN A 518 -37.96 -34.47 1.82
N ASN A 519 -38.38 -34.81 0.60
CA ASN A 519 -39.35 -34.10 -0.27
C ASN A 519 -38.80 -32.97 -1.17
N GLN A 520 -37.49 -32.72 -1.20
CA GLN A 520 -36.88 -31.81 -2.17
C GLN A 520 -36.25 -32.57 -3.35
N VAL A 521 -36.28 -31.95 -4.52
CA VAL A 521 -35.57 -32.43 -5.72
C VAL A 521 -34.65 -31.33 -6.25
N TRP A 522 -33.67 -31.75 -7.05
CA TRP A 522 -32.77 -30.84 -7.74
C TRP A 522 -33.34 -30.46 -9.11
N TYR A 523 -33.23 -29.17 -9.42
CA TYR A 523 -33.49 -28.61 -10.73
C TYR A 523 -32.20 -27.99 -11.26
N GLN A 524 -31.84 -28.33 -12.49
CA GLN A 524 -30.81 -27.65 -13.25
C GLN A 524 -31.48 -26.71 -14.23
N VAL A 525 -31.14 -25.43 -14.15
CA VAL A 525 -31.58 -24.41 -15.10
C VAL A 525 -30.45 -24.10 -16.05
N GLU A 526 -30.71 -24.24 -17.34
CA GLU A 526 -29.84 -23.69 -18.38
C GLU A 526 -30.29 -22.26 -18.65
N VAL A 527 -29.44 -21.28 -18.32
CA VAL A 527 -29.80 -19.86 -18.38
C VAL A 527 -29.79 -19.40 -19.83
N SER A 528 -30.96 -18.97 -20.29
CA SER A 528 -31.19 -18.40 -21.63
C SER A 528 -30.86 -16.92 -21.68
N ALA A 529 -31.23 -16.17 -20.64
CA ALA A 529 -30.94 -14.75 -20.52
C ALA A 529 -30.94 -14.29 -19.06
N PHE A 530 -30.14 -13.27 -18.75
CA PHE A 530 -30.19 -12.61 -17.45
C PHE A 530 -29.82 -11.12 -17.56
N HIS A 531 -30.23 -10.31 -16.59
CA HIS A 531 -29.85 -8.91 -16.48
C HIS A 531 -28.66 -8.74 -15.52
N ASP A 532 -27.57 -8.13 -15.99
CA ASP A 532 -26.34 -7.96 -15.21
C ASP A 532 -26.33 -6.73 -14.27
N GLY A 533 -27.47 -6.03 -14.21
CA GLY A 533 -27.65 -4.77 -13.51
C GLY A 533 -27.62 -3.54 -14.41
N THR A 534 -27.13 -3.69 -15.64
CA THR A 534 -27.08 -2.63 -16.66
C THR A 534 -27.81 -3.00 -17.95
N SER A 535 -27.72 -4.26 -18.38
CA SER A 535 -28.31 -4.72 -19.63
C SER A 535 -28.68 -6.20 -19.57
N TRP A 536 -29.60 -6.61 -20.47
CA TRP A 536 -29.92 -8.01 -20.70
C TRP A 536 -28.83 -8.67 -21.55
N LEU A 537 -28.30 -9.78 -21.04
CA LEU A 537 -27.38 -10.66 -21.73
C LEU A 537 -28.12 -11.95 -22.10
N SER A 538 -27.95 -12.40 -23.34
CA SER A 538 -28.60 -13.61 -23.87
C SER A 538 -27.56 -14.65 -24.26
N TYR A 539 -27.93 -15.92 -24.17
CA TYR A 539 -27.13 -17.02 -24.69
C TYR A 539 -27.14 -17.01 -26.24
N PRO A 540 -25.99 -17.21 -26.92
CA PRO A 540 -24.65 -17.39 -26.35
C PRO A 540 -24.08 -16.08 -25.79
N PHE A 541 -23.61 -16.12 -24.55
CA PHE A 541 -23.15 -14.92 -23.84
C PHE A 541 -21.84 -14.39 -24.44
N ALA A 542 -21.81 -13.10 -24.80
CA ALA A 542 -20.59 -12.43 -25.26
C ALA A 542 -19.51 -12.44 -24.18
N ASN A 543 -18.23 -12.54 -24.59
CA ASN A 543 -17.06 -12.56 -23.69
C ASN A 543 -17.07 -13.67 -22.62
N PHE A 544 -17.69 -14.82 -22.91
CA PHE A 544 -17.82 -15.93 -21.95
C PHE A 544 -16.50 -16.39 -21.30
N ASP A 545 -15.37 -16.31 -22.02
CA ASP A 545 -14.06 -16.67 -21.50
C ASP A 545 -13.68 -15.86 -20.24
N GLN A 546 -14.15 -14.61 -20.13
CA GLN A 546 -13.93 -13.76 -18.96
C GLN A 546 -14.79 -14.18 -17.76
N LEU A 547 -15.89 -14.91 -17.99
CA LEU A 547 -16.82 -15.34 -16.95
C LEU A 547 -16.39 -16.66 -16.28
N LYS A 548 -15.64 -17.51 -16.99
CA LYS A 548 -15.34 -18.89 -16.57
C LYS A 548 -14.66 -19.06 -15.20
N HIS A 549 -13.78 -18.13 -14.83
CA HIS A 549 -12.96 -18.22 -13.61
C HIS A 549 -13.35 -17.21 -12.53
N GLN A 550 -14.58 -16.70 -12.59
CA GLN A 550 -15.03 -15.69 -11.65
C GLN A 550 -15.41 -16.30 -10.29
N PRO A 551 -15.11 -15.61 -9.17
CA PRO A 551 -15.40 -16.11 -7.83
C PRO A 551 -16.90 -16.07 -7.51
N ARG A 552 -17.34 -16.77 -6.45
CA ARG A 552 -18.73 -16.78 -5.95
C ARG A 552 -19.36 -15.38 -5.88
N LYS A 553 -18.62 -14.42 -5.30
CA LYS A 553 -19.06 -13.03 -5.12
C LYS A 553 -19.44 -12.37 -6.44
N PHE A 554 -18.69 -12.63 -7.52
CA PHE A 554 -19.01 -12.11 -8.85
C PHE A 554 -20.37 -12.62 -9.32
N TRP A 555 -20.60 -13.93 -9.25
CA TRP A 555 -21.85 -14.55 -9.73
C TRP A 555 -23.06 -14.12 -8.92
N ARG A 556 -22.93 -14.03 -7.59
CA ARG A 556 -23.99 -13.52 -6.72
C ARG A 556 -24.37 -12.07 -7.03
N LYS A 557 -23.38 -11.24 -7.39
CA LYS A 557 -23.58 -9.84 -7.73
C LYS A 557 -24.24 -9.71 -9.10
N ILE A 558 -23.62 -10.27 -10.14
CA ILE A 558 -24.07 -10.09 -11.52
C ILE A 558 -25.44 -10.70 -11.78
N LEU A 559 -25.81 -11.78 -11.08
CA LEU A 559 -27.13 -12.42 -11.22
C LEU A 559 -28.19 -11.83 -10.29
N GLY A 560 -27.84 -10.87 -9.43
CA GLY A 560 -28.75 -10.29 -8.44
C GLY A 560 -29.12 -11.22 -7.27
N ILE A 561 -28.55 -12.44 -7.20
CA ILE A 561 -28.95 -13.52 -6.28
C ILE A 561 -28.80 -13.13 -4.80
N SER A 562 -27.88 -12.22 -4.44
CA SER A 562 -27.79 -11.75 -3.03
C SER A 562 -29.02 -10.94 -2.60
N TYR A 563 -29.78 -10.37 -3.54
CA TYR A 563 -31.02 -9.67 -3.23
C TYR A 563 -32.19 -10.64 -3.12
N ASP A 564 -32.37 -11.49 -4.14
CA ASP A 564 -33.42 -12.51 -4.17
C ASP A 564 -32.92 -13.80 -4.86
N PRO A 565 -32.66 -14.87 -4.11
CA PRO A 565 -32.22 -16.15 -4.66
C PRO A 565 -33.38 -17.02 -5.16
N SER A 566 -34.61 -16.52 -5.19
CA SER A 566 -35.81 -17.29 -5.54
C SER A 566 -36.07 -17.31 -7.04
N MET A 567 -36.48 -18.46 -7.56
CA MET A 567 -36.95 -18.61 -8.94
C MET A 567 -38.25 -19.42 -8.98
N GLN A 568 -39.12 -19.06 -9.90
CA GLN A 568 -40.34 -19.78 -10.22
C GLN A 568 -40.09 -20.75 -11.37
N ILE A 569 -40.53 -22.00 -11.23
CA ILE A 569 -40.61 -22.97 -12.30
C ILE A 569 -42.06 -23.03 -12.77
N ILE A 570 -42.28 -22.87 -14.07
CA ILE A 570 -43.58 -22.91 -14.73
C ILE A 570 -43.65 -24.16 -15.61
N VAL A 571 -44.73 -24.92 -15.45
CA VAL A 571 -45.04 -26.10 -16.25
C VAL A 571 -46.45 -25.97 -16.81
N TRP A 572 -46.64 -26.32 -18.08
CA TRP A 572 -47.95 -26.30 -18.72
C TRP A 572 -48.62 -27.66 -18.65
N LYS A 573 -49.85 -27.69 -18.12
CA LYS A 573 -50.70 -28.89 -18.12
C LYS A 573 -51.28 -29.14 -19.53
N PRO A 574 -51.77 -30.36 -19.82
CA PRO A 574 -52.32 -30.69 -21.15
C PRO A 574 -53.53 -29.83 -21.57
N ASN A 575 -54.23 -29.23 -20.62
CA ASN A 575 -55.33 -28.29 -20.85
C ASN A 575 -54.87 -26.84 -21.09
N GLY A 576 -53.57 -26.57 -21.05
CA GLY A 576 -52.99 -25.22 -21.22
C GLY A 576 -52.82 -24.43 -19.92
N GLU A 577 -53.31 -24.92 -18.77
CA GLU A 577 -53.12 -24.25 -17.48
C GLU A 577 -51.67 -24.31 -17.00
N GLN A 578 -51.20 -23.23 -16.37
CA GLN A 578 -49.85 -23.16 -15.79
C GLN A 578 -49.84 -23.65 -14.33
N GLU A 579 -48.86 -24.47 -14.00
CA GLU A 579 -48.50 -24.84 -12.63
C GLU A 579 -47.16 -24.19 -12.28
N VAL A 580 -47.12 -23.47 -11.15
CA VAL A 580 -45.95 -22.69 -10.72
C VAL A 580 -45.44 -23.22 -9.38
N THR A 581 -44.14 -23.51 -9.31
CA THR A 581 -43.47 -23.88 -8.06
C THR A 581 -42.29 -22.96 -7.79
N THR A 582 -42.14 -22.48 -6.55
CA THR A 582 -40.99 -21.67 -6.14
C THR A 582 -39.82 -22.56 -5.71
N THR A 583 -38.64 -22.20 -6.17
CA THR A 583 -37.36 -22.85 -5.89
C THR A 583 -36.33 -21.84 -5.44
N THR A 584 -35.25 -22.31 -4.83
CA THR A 584 -34.14 -21.45 -4.38
C THR A 584 -32.86 -21.87 -5.08
N ILE A 585 -32.14 -20.90 -5.64
CA ILE A 585 -30.82 -21.11 -6.22
C ILE A 585 -29.84 -21.52 -5.12
N LYS A 586 -29.05 -22.57 -5.35
CA LYS A 586 -28.06 -23.13 -4.43
C LYS A 586 -26.64 -23.02 -4.96
N ALA A 587 -26.45 -23.16 -6.26
CA ALA A 587 -25.13 -23.08 -6.87
C ALA A 587 -25.19 -22.63 -8.33
N VAL A 588 -24.02 -22.24 -8.85
CA VAL A 588 -23.81 -21.82 -10.22
C VAL A 588 -22.76 -22.74 -10.85
N GLN A 589 -22.95 -23.11 -12.11
CA GLN A 589 -21.97 -23.83 -12.92
C GLN A 589 -21.76 -23.09 -14.23
N VAL A 590 -20.50 -22.99 -14.65
CA VAL A 590 -20.09 -22.26 -15.86
C VAL A 590 -19.26 -23.22 -16.71
N GLN A 591 -19.87 -23.75 -17.77
CA GLN A 591 -19.24 -24.78 -18.61
C GLN A 591 -19.71 -24.65 -20.07
N ASP A 592 -18.83 -24.94 -21.02
CA ASP A 592 -19.15 -25.09 -22.45
C ASP A 592 -20.00 -23.94 -23.04
N GLN A 593 -19.56 -22.70 -22.82
CA GLN A 593 -20.23 -21.45 -23.25
C GLN A 593 -21.61 -21.16 -22.61
N GLY A 594 -22.06 -22.00 -21.67
CA GLY A 594 -23.34 -21.87 -20.98
C GLY A 594 -23.23 -21.58 -19.48
N LEU A 595 -24.24 -20.89 -18.95
CA LEU A 595 -24.43 -20.67 -17.53
C LEU A 595 -25.54 -21.59 -17.03
N ARG A 596 -25.28 -22.33 -15.96
CA ARG A 596 -26.26 -23.21 -15.31
C ARG A 596 -26.47 -22.84 -13.86
N LEU A 597 -27.71 -22.96 -13.39
CA LEU A 597 -28.07 -22.78 -11.99
C LEU A 597 -28.56 -24.10 -11.42
N LEU A 598 -28.09 -24.43 -10.23
CA LEU A 598 -28.63 -25.54 -9.44
C LEU A 598 -29.63 -24.96 -8.45
N MET A 599 -30.85 -25.47 -8.46
CA MET A 599 -31.93 -25.02 -7.58
C MET A 599 -32.54 -26.19 -6.82
N SER A 600 -32.95 -25.94 -5.59
CA SER A 600 -33.71 -26.91 -4.78
C SER A 600 -35.15 -26.45 -4.61
N GLY A 601 -36.11 -27.37 -4.72
CA GLY A 601 -37.50 -27.10 -4.42
C GLY A 601 -38.33 -28.38 -4.33
N SER A 602 -39.64 -28.21 -4.13
CA SER A 602 -40.59 -29.33 -4.12
C SER A 602 -40.63 -30.03 -5.47
N ALA A 603 -40.84 -31.35 -5.48
CA ALA A 603 -41.05 -32.11 -6.71
C ALA A 603 -42.32 -31.64 -7.43
N LEU A 604 -42.23 -31.49 -8.75
CA LEU A 604 -43.39 -31.31 -9.61
C LEU A 604 -44.24 -32.60 -9.61
N SER A 605 -45.57 -32.46 -9.67
CA SER A 605 -46.47 -33.60 -9.86
C SER A 605 -46.12 -34.31 -11.18
N GLU A 606 -46.02 -35.65 -11.18
CA GLU A 606 -45.53 -36.46 -12.31
C GLU A 606 -46.11 -36.02 -13.67
N ASN A 607 -45.36 -35.21 -14.42
CA ASN A 607 -45.68 -34.85 -15.78
C ASN A 607 -44.61 -35.46 -16.68
N LYS A 608 -44.94 -36.58 -17.32
CA LYS A 608 -44.26 -36.94 -18.58
C LYS A 608 -44.53 -35.79 -19.54
N VAL A 609 -43.59 -34.85 -19.67
CA VAL A 609 -43.64 -33.81 -20.70
C VAL A 609 -43.78 -34.54 -22.03
N THR A 610 -44.98 -34.51 -22.59
CA THR A 610 -45.23 -35.06 -23.92
C THR A 610 -44.61 -34.10 -24.95
N SER A 611 -44.30 -34.57 -26.15
CA SER A 611 -43.79 -33.70 -27.24
C SER A 611 -44.72 -32.50 -27.54
N LEU A 612 -45.98 -32.56 -27.09
CA LEU A 612 -47.01 -31.56 -27.22
C LEU A 612 -46.95 -30.40 -26.20
N GLN A 613 -46.21 -30.51 -25.10
CA GLN A 613 -46.16 -29.48 -24.03
C GLN A 613 -44.82 -28.74 -24.00
N PRO A 614 -44.81 -27.41 -23.83
CA PRO A 614 -43.57 -26.65 -23.68
C PRO A 614 -42.66 -27.22 -22.59
N GLN A 615 -41.35 -27.13 -22.81
CA GLN A 615 -40.37 -27.45 -21.78
C GLN A 615 -40.62 -26.63 -20.50
N PRO A 616 -40.31 -27.14 -19.31
CA PRO A 616 -40.41 -26.35 -18.08
C PRO A 616 -39.54 -25.08 -18.14
N LEU A 617 -40.14 -23.94 -17.78
CA LEU A 617 -39.50 -22.61 -17.80
C LEU A 617 -39.14 -22.19 -16.37
N ALA A 618 -37.94 -21.65 -16.17
CA ALA A 618 -37.55 -20.99 -14.93
C ALA A 618 -37.44 -19.48 -15.14
N LEU A 619 -38.03 -18.71 -14.23
CA LEU A 619 -37.91 -17.26 -14.21
C LEU A 619 -37.85 -16.70 -12.79
N THR A 620 -37.07 -15.66 -12.58
CA THR A 620 -37.17 -14.83 -11.36
C THR A 620 -38.39 -13.91 -11.47
N VAL A 621 -39.02 -13.55 -10.35
CA VAL A 621 -40.27 -12.77 -10.32
C VAL A 621 -40.17 -11.44 -11.08
N ASP A 622 -39.01 -10.77 -11.01
CA ASP A 622 -38.78 -9.48 -11.67
C ASP A 622 -38.17 -9.62 -13.08
N ALA A 623 -38.12 -10.83 -13.68
CA ALA A 623 -37.57 -11.01 -15.03
C ALA A 623 -38.45 -10.38 -16.12
N LEU A 624 -39.74 -10.69 -16.10
CA LEU A 624 -40.66 -10.29 -17.17
C LEU A 624 -42.10 -10.17 -16.66
N LYS A 625 -42.92 -9.48 -17.44
CA LYS A 625 -44.39 -9.45 -17.28
C LYS A 625 -45.02 -10.04 -18.53
N TRP A 626 -45.94 -10.98 -18.36
CA TRP A 626 -46.70 -11.55 -19.46
C TRP A 626 -47.60 -10.50 -20.12
N VAL A 627 -47.61 -10.48 -21.44
CA VAL A 627 -48.49 -9.62 -22.24
C VAL A 627 -49.39 -10.52 -23.08
N GLU A 628 -50.68 -10.49 -22.80
CA GLU A 628 -51.69 -11.25 -23.52
C GLU A 628 -52.66 -10.31 -24.21
N PRO A 629 -52.45 -10.01 -25.50
CA PRO A 629 -53.41 -9.24 -26.28
C PRO A 629 -54.73 -10.01 -26.40
N SER A 630 -55.86 -9.31 -26.36
CA SER A 630 -57.15 -9.97 -26.52
C SER A 630 -57.35 -10.46 -27.96
N PRO A 631 -57.66 -11.76 -28.18
CA PRO A 631 -57.90 -12.28 -29.51
C PRO A 631 -59.26 -11.81 -30.05
N VAL A 632 -59.32 -11.52 -31.34
CA VAL A 632 -60.53 -11.38 -32.16
C VAL A 632 -60.49 -12.39 -33.30
N SER A 633 -61.63 -12.71 -33.90
CA SER A 633 -61.64 -13.55 -35.11
C SER A 633 -61.19 -12.76 -36.35
N VAL A 634 -60.64 -13.43 -37.37
CA VAL A 634 -60.39 -12.83 -38.69
C VAL A 634 -61.65 -12.15 -39.26
N LYS A 635 -62.82 -12.76 -39.03
CA LYS A 635 -64.13 -12.24 -39.46
C LYS A 635 -64.47 -10.91 -38.80
N GLU A 636 -64.25 -10.79 -37.49
CA GLU A 636 -64.43 -9.53 -36.75
C GLU A 636 -63.39 -8.50 -37.17
N LEU A 637 -62.13 -8.92 -37.35
CA LEU A 637 -61.07 -8.05 -37.84
C LEU A 637 -61.41 -7.46 -39.23
N TYR A 638 -62.02 -8.26 -40.12
CA TYR A 638 -62.44 -7.78 -41.45
C TYR A 638 -63.50 -6.68 -41.36
N GLN A 639 -64.42 -6.76 -40.38
CA GLN A 639 -65.42 -5.71 -40.17
C GLN A 639 -64.79 -4.38 -39.75
N GLN A 640 -63.65 -4.43 -39.05
CA GLN A 640 -62.96 -3.25 -38.53
C GLN A 640 -61.91 -2.71 -39.51
N LYS A 641 -61.12 -3.60 -40.13
CA LYS A 641 -59.97 -3.30 -40.98
C LYS A 641 -59.98 -4.18 -42.25
N PRO A 642 -60.91 -3.97 -43.20
CA PRO A 642 -61.10 -4.85 -44.35
C PRO A 642 -59.87 -4.93 -45.27
N GLN A 643 -59.23 -3.79 -45.55
CA GLN A 643 -58.02 -3.71 -46.39
C GLN A 643 -56.85 -4.52 -45.79
N LEU A 644 -56.73 -4.55 -44.46
CA LEU A 644 -55.69 -5.32 -43.78
C LEU A 644 -55.91 -6.83 -43.98
N VAL A 645 -57.15 -7.29 -43.81
CA VAL A 645 -57.49 -8.71 -43.98
C VAL A 645 -57.27 -9.18 -45.43
N GLU A 646 -57.58 -8.33 -46.42
CA GLU A 646 -57.28 -8.59 -47.84
C GLU A 646 -55.79 -8.81 -48.11
N LEU A 647 -54.90 -8.13 -47.37
CA LEU A 647 -53.45 -8.26 -47.51
C LEU A 647 -52.86 -9.47 -46.76
N ILE A 648 -53.36 -9.79 -45.57
CA ILE A 648 -52.76 -10.85 -44.73
C ILE A 648 -53.19 -12.26 -45.14
N LEU A 649 -54.43 -12.49 -45.59
CA LEU A 649 -54.91 -13.86 -45.90
C LEU A 649 -54.07 -14.55 -46.99
N PRO A 650 -53.75 -13.91 -48.13
CA PRO A 650 -52.86 -14.51 -49.12
C PRO A 650 -51.45 -14.80 -48.58
N THR A 651 -50.96 -13.98 -47.66
CA THR A 651 -49.63 -14.14 -47.05
C THR A 651 -49.59 -15.33 -46.10
N ILE A 652 -50.62 -15.50 -45.27
CA ILE A 652 -50.79 -16.68 -44.40
C ILE A 652 -50.89 -17.95 -45.25
N TRP A 653 -51.73 -17.93 -46.29
CA TRP A 653 -51.90 -19.08 -47.19
C TRP A 653 -50.58 -19.49 -47.85
N ARG A 654 -49.82 -18.52 -48.37
CA ARG A 654 -48.49 -18.76 -48.97
C ARG A 654 -47.51 -19.34 -47.95
N LYS A 655 -47.55 -18.89 -46.70
CA LYS A 655 -46.69 -19.42 -45.64
C LYS A 655 -47.00 -20.88 -45.31
N LEU A 656 -48.28 -21.25 -45.24
CA LEU A 656 -48.72 -22.64 -45.06
C LEU A 656 -48.33 -23.54 -46.24
N GLN A 657 -48.32 -23.00 -47.47
CA GLN A 657 -47.80 -23.73 -48.64
C GLN A 657 -46.28 -23.92 -48.58
N GLN A 658 -45.54 -22.87 -48.20
CA GLN A 658 -44.08 -22.91 -48.07
C GLN A 658 -43.61 -23.89 -46.98
N SER A 659 -44.39 -24.05 -45.91
CA SER A 659 -44.11 -24.98 -44.82
C SER A 659 -44.48 -26.43 -45.15
N GLY A 660 -45.21 -26.66 -46.25
CA GLY A 660 -45.71 -27.97 -46.66
C GLY A 660 -46.95 -28.44 -45.88
N ASP A 661 -47.60 -27.54 -45.13
CA ASP A 661 -48.79 -27.89 -44.34
C ASP A 661 -50.08 -27.98 -45.18
N ILE A 662 -50.10 -27.27 -46.31
CA ILE A 662 -51.17 -27.36 -47.32
C ILE A 662 -50.56 -27.55 -48.71
N ASN A 663 -51.32 -28.16 -49.62
CA ASN A 663 -50.84 -28.51 -50.96
C ASN A 663 -50.33 -27.28 -51.73
N ALA A 664 -49.18 -27.44 -52.39
CA ALA A 664 -48.66 -26.45 -53.33
C ALA A 664 -49.63 -26.31 -54.52
N GLY A 665 -50.17 -25.11 -54.73
CA GLY A 665 -51.19 -24.84 -55.74
C GLY A 665 -51.58 -23.36 -55.79
N ASN A 666 -52.56 -23.00 -56.62
CA ASN A 666 -53.03 -21.62 -56.72
C ASN A 666 -53.66 -21.16 -55.39
N ILE A 667 -53.33 -19.95 -54.97
CA ILE A 667 -53.98 -19.31 -53.82
C ILE A 667 -55.47 -19.13 -54.16
N PRO A 668 -56.41 -19.57 -53.29
CA PRO A 668 -57.84 -19.38 -53.52
C PRO A 668 -58.21 -17.90 -53.63
N ASP A 669 -59.40 -17.61 -54.18
CA ASP A 669 -59.93 -16.26 -54.11
C ASP A 669 -60.18 -15.82 -52.65
N PHE A 670 -60.29 -14.50 -52.46
CA PHE A 670 -60.43 -13.90 -51.15
C PHE A 670 -61.67 -14.37 -50.39
N GLN A 671 -62.80 -14.58 -51.09
CA GLN A 671 -64.04 -14.99 -50.45
C GLN A 671 -63.88 -16.40 -49.84
N LYS A 672 -63.28 -17.32 -50.59
CA LYS A 672 -63.00 -18.69 -50.13
C LYS A 672 -61.99 -18.72 -48.98
N MET A 673 -60.99 -17.85 -48.98
CA MET A 673 -60.07 -17.72 -47.84
C MET A 673 -60.79 -17.22 -46.58
N ARG A 674 -61.66 -16.21 -46.69
CA ARG A 674 -62.45 -15.72 -45.54
C ARG A 674 -63.41 -16.77 -44.98
N GLU A 675 -64.05 -17.57 -45.83
CA GLU A 675 -64.94 -18.63 -45.37
C GLU A 675 -64.17 -19.70 -44.58
N LYS A 676 -62.96 -20.05 -45.03
CA LYS A 676 -62.14 -21.09 -44.38
C LYS A 676 -61.34 -20.62 -43.16
N MET A 677 -60.91 -19.35 -43.13
CA MET A 677 -60.03 -18.79 -42.09
C MET A 677 -60.74 -17.78 -41.18
N GLY A 678 -62.02 -17.51 -41.39
CA GLY A 678 -62.76 -16.44 -40.72
C GLY A 678 -62.79 -16.56 -39.19
N ASP A 679 -62.84 -17.78 -38.66
CA ASP A 679 -62.91 -18.03 -37.21
C ASP A 679 -61.53 -18.15 -36.55
N TRP A 680 -60.44 -17.91 -37.29
CA TRP A 680 -59.09 -18.00 -36.74
C TRP A 680 -58.83 -16.84 -35.78
N PRO A 681 -58.19 -17.10 -34.62
CA PRO A 681 -57.87 -16.05 -33.66
C PRO A 681 -56.72 -15.18 -34.18
N VAL A 682 -56.90 -13.87 -34.04
CA VAL A 682 -55.94 -12.83 -34.39
C VAL A 682 -55.83 -11.85 -33.23
N GLN A 683 -54.61 -11.48 -32.91
CA GLN A 683 -54.27 -10.53 -31.87
C GLN A 683 -53.57 -9.32 -32.50
N LEU A 684 -53.91 -8.12 -32.04
CA LEU A 684 -53.25 -6.89 -32.46
C LEU A 684 -52.45 -6.31 -31.29
N ALA A 685 -51.15 -6.12 -31.46
CA ALA A 685 -50.27 -5.58 -30.43
C ALA A 685 -49.15 -4.75 -31.07
N ASP A 686 -48.74 -3.65 -30.43
CA ASP A 686 -47.54 -2.91 -30.81
C ASP A 686 -46.32 -3.62 -30.20
N LEU A 687 -45.70 -4.48 -31.00
CA LEU A 687 -44.54 -5.29 -30.64
C LEU A 687 -43.23 -4.57 -30.97
N THR A 688 -43.24 -3.65 -31.94
CA THR A 688 -42.03 -2.95 -32.42
C THR A 688 -41.80 -1.59 -31.76
N ASN A 689 -42.75 -1.15 -30.92
CA ASN A 689 -42.77 0.13 -30.20
C ASN A 689 -42.74 1.35 -31.15
N ASP A 690 -43.45 1.24 -32.27
CA ASP A 690 -43.58 2.29 -33.29
C ASP A 690 -45.01 2.89 -33.36
N ALA A 691 -45.86 2.54 -32.39
CA ALA A 691 -47.28 2.88 -32.30
C ALA A 691 -48.15 2.25 -33.40
N GLN A 692 -47.62 1.34 -34.23
CA GLN A 692 -48.38 0.50 -35.14
C GLN A 692 -48.65 -0.87 -34.49
N GLN A 693 -49.77 -1.49 -34.87
CA GLN A 693 -50.12 -2.80 -34.32
C GLN A 693 -49.73 -3.90 -35.30
N GLU A 694 -48.82 -4.76 -34.88
CA GLU A 694 -48.53 -6.04 -35.52
C GLU A 694 -49.72 -7.00 -35.37
N ILE A 695 -49.83 -7.91 -36.33
CA ILE A 695 -50.84 -8.95 -36.39
C ILE A 695 -50.21 -10.27 -35.94
N VAL A 696 -50.63 -10.77 -34.79
CA VAL A 696 -50.20 -12.06 -34.22
C VAL A 696 -51.30 -13.09 -34.48
N ILE A 697 -50.95 -14.19 -35.14
CA ILE A 697 -51.90 -15.24 -35.52
C ILE A 697 -51.35 -16.58 -35.06
N THR A 698 -52.01 -17.20 -34.09
CA THR A 698 -51.66 -18.52 -33.56
C THR A 698 -52.65 -19.55 -34.07
N ILE A 699 -52.16 -20.46 -34.91
CA ILE A 699 -53.00 -21.39 -35.67
C ILE A 699 -52.84 -22.79 -35.08
N SER A 700 -53.95 -23.42 -34.69
CA SER A 700 -53.95 -24.79 -34.20
C SER A 700 -53.82 -25.79 -35.36
N ASP A 701 -53.22 -26.94 -35.09
CA ASP A 701 -53.08 -28.01 -36.08
C ASP A 701 -54.43 -28.49 -36.67
N PRO A 702 -55.53 -28.63 -35.89
CA PRO A 702 -56.85 -28.90 -36.46
C PRO A 702 -57.37 -27.81 -37.40
N ALA A 703 -57.08 -26.53 -37.12
CA ALA A 703 -57.47 -25.41 -37.98
C ALA A 703 -56.71 -25.42 -39.31
N ILE A 704 -55.46 -25.89 -39.33
CA ILE A 704 -54.70 -26.09 -40.57
C ILE A 704 -55.26 -27.29 -41.34
N ALA A 705 -55.53 -28.41 -40.66
CA ALA A 705 -56.04 -29.62 -41.27
C ALA A 705 -57.40 -29.42 -41.98
N SER A 706 -58.27 -28.55 -41.46
CA SER A 706 -59.55 -28.23 -42.08
C SER A 706 -59.41 -27.54 -43.45
N LEU A 707 -58.29 -26.90 -43.75
CA LEU A 707 -58.03 -26.30 -45.06
C LEU A 707 -57.87 -27.33 -46.17
N ASN A 708 -57.32 -28.51 -45.83
CA ASN A 708 -57.04 -29.61 -46.75
C ASN A 708 -58.26 -30.52 -47.01
N GLN A 709 -59.32 -30.39 -46.22
CA GLN A 709 -60.55 -31.14 -46.43
C GLN A 709 -61.33 -30.53 -47.61
N SER A 710 -61.58 -31.36 -48.63
CA SER A 710 -62.56 -31.10 -49.68
C SER A 710 -63.90 -31.67 -49.22
N ASP A 711 -65.00 -30.93 -49.44
CA ASP A 711 -66.34 -31.31 -49.00
C ASP A 711 -66.65 -32.77 -49.35
N GLY A 712 -66.80 -33.60 -48.32
CA GLY A 712 -67.28 -34.97 -48.42
C GLY A 712 -66.22 -36.04 -48.72
N ASN A 713 -65.42 -36.44 -47.71
CA ASN A 713 -65.17 -37.86 -47.44
C ASN A 713 -64.42 -38.09 -46.13
N ASN A 714 -64.83 -39.14 -45.41
CA ASN A 714 -64.30 -39.59 -44.12
C ASN A 714 -62.76 -39.61 -44.07
N SER A 715 -62.16 -38.65 -43.36
CA SER A 715 -60.73 -38.68 -43.02
C SER A 715 -60.51 -39.50 -41.75
N LYS A 716 -59.62 -40.49 -41.83
CA LYS A 716 -59.03 -41.18 -40.66
C LYS A 716 -58.47 -40.14 -39.66
N PRO A 717 -58.51 -40.43 -38.35
CA PRO A 717 -57.92 -39.53 -37.36
C PRO A 717 -56.42 -39.42 -37.63
N VAL A 718 -55.94 -38.19 -37.82
CA VAL A 718 -54.51 -37.88 -37.94
C VAL A 718 -53.86 -38.22 -36.60
N GLU A 719 -52.93 -39.18 -36.60
CA GLU A 719 -52.30 -39.73 -35.38
C GLU A 719 -51.24 -38.80 -34.75
N ASP A 720 -50.78 -37.75 -35.43
CA ASP A 720 -49.78 -36.82 -34.91
C ASP A 720 -50.34 -35.39 -34.78
N LYS A 721 -50.92 -35.07 -33.62
CA LYS A 721 -51.26 -33.68 -33.29
C LYS A 721 -49.96 -32.87 -33.18
N LYS A 722 -49.85 -31.75 -33.90
CA LYS A 722 -48.76 -30.77 -33.71
C LYS A 722 -49.18 -29.67 -32.73
N ARG A 723 -48.19 -28.97 -32.15
CA ARG A 723 -48.43 -27.77 -31.34
C ARG A 723 -49.00 -26.64 -32.21
N PRO A 724 -49.78 -25.70 -31.63
CA PRO A 724 -50.14 -24.47 -32.30
C PRO A 724 -48.90 -23.71 -32.77
N ARG A 725 -48.98 -23.07 -33.93
CA ARG A 725 -47.86 -22.35 -34.56
C ARG A 725 -48.25 -20.92 -34.86
N THR A 726 -47.33 -20.00 -34.62
CA THR A 726 -47.56 -18.57 -34.70
C THR A 726 -46.91 -17.94 -35.92
N LEU A 727 -47.62 -16.97 -36.51
CA LEU A 727 -47.10 -16.05 -37.52
C LEU A 727 -47.34 -14.62 -37.03
N ILE A 728 -46.31 -13.78 -37.10
CA ILE A 728 -46.45 -12.35 -36.80
C ILE A 728 -46.15 -11.56 -38.06
N LEU A 729 -47.08 -10.66 -38.38
CA LEU A 729 -46.97 -9.74 -39.50
C LEU A 729 -46.88 -8.30 -38.98
N SER A 730 -46.05 -7.48 -39.62
CA SER A 730 -46.08 -6.02 -39.44
C SER A 730 -47.38 -5.42 -40.00
N ALA A 731 -47.64 -4.16 -39.66
CA ALA A 731 -48.82 -3.43 -40.15
C ALA A 731 -48.91 -3.36 -41.69
N ASP A 732 -47.77 -3.43 -42.40
CA ASP A 732 -47.68 -3.50 -43.86
C ASP A 732 -47.67 -4.95 -44.42
N SER A 733 -48.06 -5.93 -43.59
CA SER A 733 -48.22 -7.34 -43.95
C SER A 733 -46.92 -8.09 -44.30
N ARG A 734 -45.74 -7.58 -43.90
CA ARG A 734 -44.49 -8.33 -43.97
C ARG A 734 -44.39 -9.31 -42.80
N VAL A 735 -43.89 -10.52 -43.06
CA VAL A 735 -43.68 -11.51 -42.00
C VAL A 735 -42.42 -11.15 -41.22
N ILE A 736 -42.57 -10.86 -39.93
CA ILE A 736 -41.49 -10.45 -39.03
C ILE A 736 -41.13 -11.52 -37.98
N TYR A 737 -41.97 -12.55 -37.85
CA TYR A 737 -41.70 -13.78 -37.09
C TYR A 737 -42.54 -14.94 -37.62
N SER A 738 -42.03 -16.17 -37.58
CA SER A 738 -42.79 -17.34 -38.05
C SER A 738 -42.32 -18.68 -37.47
N ASP A 739 -43.25 -19.46 -36.93
CA ASP A 739 -43.04 -20.88 -36.57
C ASP A 739 -43.08 -21.82 -37.79
N PHE A 740 -43.43 -21.31 -38.98
CA PHE A 740 -43.72 -22.11 -40.19
C PHE A 740 -42.49 -22.36 -41.10
N ALA A 741 -41.27 -22.11 -40.63
CA ALA A 741 -40.08 -22.42 -41.43
C ALA A 741 -39.89 -23.96 -41.59
N HIS A 742 -39.47 -24.39 -42.79
CA HIS A 742 -39.28 -25.80 -43.09
C HIS A 742 -38.21 -26.41 -42.16
N ALA A 743 -38.58 -27.44 -41.40
CA ALA A 743 -37.76 -28.06 -40.32
C ALA A 743 -37.48 -27.17 -39.08
N SER A 744 -38.22 -26.07 -38.91
CA SER A 744 -38.15 -25.28 -37.67
C SER A 744 -38.70 -26.08 -36.50
N GLN A 745 -37.97 -26.05 -35.39
CA GLN A 745 -38.43 -26.53 -34.08
C GLN A 745 -38.63 -25.36 -33.12
N GLN A 746 -38.77 -24.14 -33.66
CA GLN A 746 -39.10 -22.98 -32.86
C GLN A 746 -40.61 -22.88 -32.64
N THR A 747 -41.01 -22.42 -31.47
CA THR A 747 -42.42 -22.19 -31.15
C THR A 747 -42.52 -20.97 -30.24
N LEU A 748 -43.35 -20.00 -30.62
CA LEU A 748 -43.65 -18.88 -29.75
C LEU A 748 -44.45 -19.38 -28.53
N ILE A 749 -43.91 -19.13 -27.34
CA ILE A 749 -44.57 -19.49 -26.08
C ILE A 749 -45.35 -18.31 -25.52
N ALA A 750 -44.78 -17.11 -25.59
CA ALA A 750 -45.43 -15.91 -25.07
C ALA A 750 -44.82 -14.62 -25.61
N ILE A 751 -45.58 -13.54 -25.48
CA ILE A 751 -45.11 -12.16 -25.60
C ILE A 751 -44.91 -11.64 -24.19
N ALA A 752 -43.77 -10.99 -23.95
CA ALA A 752 -43.41 -10.51 -22.62
C ALA A 752 -42.81 -9.12 -22.67
N GLN A 753 -43.10 -8.32 -21.65
CA GLN A 753 -42.39 -7.07 -21.39
C GLN A 753 -41.26 -7.35 -20.39
N LEU A 754 -40.02 -7.00 -20.76
CA LEU A 754 -38.89 -7.10 -19.84
C LEU A 754 -38.95 -5.95 -18.83
N THR A 755 -38.61 -6.25 -17.57
CA THR A 755 -38.61 -5.21 -16.53
C THR A 755 -37.58 -4.12 -16.86
N ASP A 756 -38.03 -2.86 -16.81
CA ASP A 756 -37.29 -1.64 -17.20
C ASP A 756 -37.01 -1.46 -18.71
N ASP A 757 -37.56 -2.34 -19.56
CA ASP A 757 -37.59 -2.14 -21.02
C ASP A 757 -39.01 -1.75 -21.47
N GLN A 758 -39.11 -0.75 -22.33
CA GLN A 758 -40.39 -0.38 -22.93
C GLN A 758 -40.77 -1.31 -24.09
N SER A 759 -39.80 -2.01 -24.67
CA SER A 759 -39.97 -2.88 -25.83
C SER A 759 -40.50 -4.25 -25.40
N LEU A 760 -41.38 -4.83 -26.22
CA LEU A 760 -41.82 -6.21 -26.05
C LEU A 760 -40.77 -7.18 -26.63
N ALA A 761 -40.69 -8.35 -26.02
CA ALA A 761 -39.85 -9.45 -26.44
C ALA A 761 -40.69 -10.70 -26.68
N LEU A 762 -40.22 -11.57 -27.57
CA LEU A 762 -40.82 -12.86 -27.85
C LEU A 762 -40.07 -13.94 -27.07
N LEU A 763 -40.79 -14.71 -26.25
CA LEU A 763 -40.25 -15.90 -25.61
C LEU A 763 -40.48 -17.10 -26.53
N VAL A 764 -39.38 -17.59 -27.11
CA VAL A 764 -39.40 -18.64 -28.14
C VAL A 764 -38.70 -19.88 -27.62
N GLU A 765 -39.39 -21.02 -27.62
CA GLU A 765 -38.80 -22.32 -27.35
C GLU A 765 -38.17 -22.86 -28.64
N ASN A 766 -36.99 -23.48 -28.55
CA ASN A 766 -36.26 -24.12 -29.64
C ASN A 766 -35.54 -25.40 -29.14
N LYS A 767 -34.74 -26.05 -30.01
CA LYS A 767 -33.97 -27.27 -29.68
C LYS A 767 -33.07 -27.14 -28.46
N GLN A 768 -32.51 -25.96 -28.23
CA GLN A 768 -31.55 -25.64 -27.17
C GLN A 768 -32.23 -25.09 -25.91
N GLY A 769 -33.57 -25.03 -25.89
CA GLY A 769 -34.35 -24.47 -24.79
C GLY A 769 -35.00 -23.14 -25.16
N TYR A 770 -35.09 -22.22 -24.20
CA TYR A 770 -35.70 -20.92 -24.40
C TYR A 770 -34.74 -19.89 -25.00
N SER A 771 -35.27 -19.00 -25.81
CA SER A 771 -34.60 -17.82 -26.35
C SER A 771 -35.50 -16.60 -26.22
N LEU A 772 -34.89 -15.45 -25.97
CA LEU A 772 -35.58 -14.18 -25.83
C LEU A 772 -35.25 -13.32 -27.04
N GLN A 773 -36.17 -13.30 -28.02
CA GLN A 773 -35.98 -12.56 -29.27
C GLN A 773 -36.49 -11.13 -29.13
N ARG A 774 -35.70 -10.17 -29.61
CA ARG A 774 -36.02 -8.73 -29.55
C ARG A 774 -36.14 -8.16 -30.96
N TRP A 775 -36.89 -7.07 -31.10
CA TRP A 775 -37.02 -6.39 -32.38
C TRP A 775 -35.68 -5.81 -32.83
N SER A 776 -35.20 -6.25 -33.99
CA SER A 776 -34.00 -5.72 -34.63
C SER A 776 -34.37 -4.61 -35.60
N GLN A 777 -34.08 -3.36 -35.27
CA GLN A 777 -34.31 -2.24 -36.18
C GLN A 777 -33.51 -2.37 -37.50
N THR A 778 -32.35 -3.02 -37.45
CA THR A 778 -31.48 -3.23 -38.62
C THR A 778 -32.07 -4.28 -39.56
N ASN A 779 -32.47 -5.44 -39.02
CA ASN A 779 -32.94 -6.58 -39.82
C ASN A 779 -34.46 -6.58 -40.03
N GLN A 780 -35.19 -5.72 -39.31
CA GLN A 780 -36.65 -5.60 -39.37
C GLN A 780 -37.36 -6.93 -39.08
N GLN A 781 -36.86 -7.67 -38.09
CA GLN A 781 -37.38 -8.96 -37.62
C GLN A 781 -37.09 -9.16 -36.13
N PHE A 782 -37.77 -10.11 -35.50
CA PHE A 782 -37.42 -10.58 -34.15
C PHE A 782 -36.30 -11.61 -34.24
N GLU A 783 -35.21 -11.39 -33.49
CA GLU A 783 -34.03 -12.28 -33.44
C GLU A 783 -33.37 -12.32 -32.07
#